data_AF-A0A2T5LZV0-F1
#
_entry.id   AF-A0A2T5LZV0-F1
#
_cell.length_a   1.000
_cell.length_b   1.000
_cell.length_c   1.000
_cell.angle_alpha   90.00
_cell.angle_beta   90.00
_cell.angle_gamma   90.00
#
_symmetry.space_group_name_H-M   'P 1'
#
loop_
_entity.id
_entity.type
_entity.pdbx_description
1 polymer ?
#
loop_
_entity_poly.entity_id
_entity_poly.type
_entity_poly.pdbx_seq_one_letter_code
_entity_poly.pdbx_strand_id
1 'polypeptide(L)'
;MPRFWKAPWMKSKTSLNDDERVQLLPKRRSFNQLSATDAISQPLGATLPCSQALSQVCYVGFGIGGAGNIRKSVLLYLFPLLSITPTLTLKIGISTSYLRSLFNILSGMWCIVAVLLVMASSLPLLWISVLALLCANDVLATDLNKGKNEVVPWIDMTPTMEYIPHYSRGIPFTIQDYDAKPWHKLKNVTHHAFSPATSCASGTGTAGFWYEKIQHNGQSSFLLPEYKAKYKVFRNVVTEYGADNTGHNDSSSAIQSAIRDGPAGGPARDSHSMGTTGQPAIIYLPAGVYLMKAALQLYVGTVLVGDPSNPPVLKAAPGFSGDHMVYGKDPNFGGTINFYIGIKNIILDSTGLDPALGMNLLDWTVSQATQLSNVGFNMPHGTTSHVGLTTQYDYNSNLILNDLWFNGGNIGMKLSGQQWVFRNISFYGTSTAVQAGATDILFLGCRFSGNRVGIDATGTSGSLTVIDSNASGVDTFVVAANTTGAGNAIILENVQSSGTTVSAGGVAILAGSVSDTWVHGDVYDPGSTNMRRVSGETVRTVRSSTLLDGDKYFTKSPPTYQEYPVGQVLNIKTVSGRPVYGDGTTDDTQNINLILAENPDCKVIYFPAGTYIVTDTIFVPAGRRIIGDAFASTISGVGSKFQDSASVRPMIKFGYPGDIGVAQVSDMIFTVADILPGCKVVEVNIAGSSHGDVGFWNTHIRIGGAVGSKVETQCAGSPDQCKAAWGVLHLTTTSSVYIENMWGWTADHDLDGNNSQTISTGRGLLVEATAGTWLVGTGFEHHTLYQYNFEGARNVFSALQQSETPYWQGPGNTLAPAPWQDNVAPSDPDFSQCAANDALCRMALFERIHSSSDLFLYGGCNWVFFNNGGNCNSNNGKCQKNAVQVLNSHPIYLYGTNTKSTINMVLEGNVAVATEDQNAGGWGGVIAAYLYDA
;
A
#
# COMPACT_ATOMS: atom_id res chain seq x y z
N MET A 1 38.69 27.39 -20.45
CA MET A 1 39.72 28.24 -19.81
C MET A 1 39.35 29.70 -20.04
N PRO A 2 39.72 30.69 -19.19
CA PRO A 2 40.57 30.65 -17.96
C PRO A 2 40.00 29.72 -16.84
N ARG A 3 40.67 29.28 -15.75
CA ARG A 3 41.79 29.75 -14.88
C ARG A 3 41.39 30.96 -14.00
N PHE A 4 41.54 30.99 -12.67
CA PHE A 4 42.11 30.10 -11.62
C PHE A 4 41.13 30.09 -10.40
N TRP A 5 41.15 29.12 -9.47
CA TRP A 5 42.06 29.03 -8.31
C TRP A 5 42.25 27.57 -7.82
N LYS A 6 43.20 27.35 -6.89
CA LYS A 6 43.44 26.06 -6.21
C LYS A 6 43.66 26.26 -4.71
N ALA A 7 43.17 25.33 -3.90
CA ALA A 7 43.66 25.03 -2.54
C ALA A 7 43.62 23.49 -2.31
N PRO A 8 44.47 22.89 -1.45
CA PRO A 8 44.87 21.50 -1.66
C PRO A 8 44.78 20.57 -0.44
N TRP A 9 43.96 19.51 -0.53
CA TRP A 9 44.25 18.24 0.17
C TRP A 9 43.60 17.05 -0.55
N MET A 10 44.41 16.23 -1.21
CA MET A 10 44.08 14.84 -1.52
C MET A 10 45.39 14.10 -1.78
N LYS A 11 45.79 13.23 -0.85
CA LYS A 11 46.90 12.29 -1.07
C LYS A 11 46.31 10.95 -1.44
N SER A 12 46.51 10.57 -2.69
CA SER A 12 46.16 9.26 -3.24
C SER A 12 46.75 8.11 -2.41
N LYS A 13 45.99 7.02 -2.26
CA LYS A 13 46.55 5.67 -2.32
C LYS A 13 45.92 4.91 -3.48
N THR A 14 46.73 4.12 -4.14
CA THR A 14 46.43 3.44 -5.40
C THR A 14 45.83 2.05 -5.17
N SER A 15 45.16 1.54 -6.18
CA SER A 15 44.84 0.11 -6.31
C SER A 15 46.10 -0.77 -6.35
N LEU A 16 45.93 -2.02 -5.96
CA LEU A 16 46.81 -3.16 -6.27
C LEU A 16 45.94 -4.37 -6.59
N ASN A 17 46.40 -5.22 -7.51
CA ASN A 17 45.69 -6.42 -7.97
C ASN A 17 46.02 -7.65 -7.13
N ASP A 18 45.20 -8.70 -7.29
CA ASP A 18 45.52 -10.06 -6.89
C ASP A 18 46.73 -10.60 -7.67
N ASP A 19 47.84 -10.88 -6.95
CA ASP A 19 48.57 -12.15 -7.03
C ASP A 19 49.76 -12.16 -6.04
N GLU A 20 49.58 -12.81 -4.88
CA GLU A 20 50.59 -13.70 -4.25
C GLU A 20 50.01 -14.41 -3.02
N ARG A 21 50.43 -15.66 -2.78
CA ARG A 21 49.87 -16.55 -1.74
C ARG A 21 50.96 -17.02 -0.75
N VAL A 22 50.49 -17.36 0.46
CA VAL A 22 51.10 -18.30 1.45
C VAL A 22 52.17 -17.76 2.43
N GLN A 23 52.15 -18.35 3.65
CA GLN A 23 53.06 -18.20 4.82
C GLN A 23 52.89 -16.90 5.66
N LEU A 24 52.90 -16.92 7.01
CA LEU A 24 53.26 -17.94 8.02
C LEU A 24 52.21 -18.10 9.16
N LEU A 25 52.22 -19.27 9.82
CA LEU A 25 51.63 -19.53 11.15
C LEU A 25 52.73 -19.64 12.22
N PRO A 26 52.47 -19.23 13.48
CA PRO A 26 52.45 -20.21 14.60
C PRO A 26 51.35 -19.88 15.66
N LYS A 27 50.95 -20.75 16.61
CA LYS A 27 51.35 -22.13 16.99
C LYS A 27 50.17 -22.82 17.73
N ARG A 28 50.09 -24.16 17.68
CA ARG A 28 49.14 -24.98 18.49
C ARG A 28 49.71 -25.39 19.86
N ARG A 29 48.82 -25.74 20.81
CA ARG A 29 48.82 -26.94 21.71
C ARG A 29 47.60 -26.88 22.66
N SER A 30 47.01 -27.93 23.23
CA SER A 30 46.73 -29.35 22.84
C SER A 30 46.23 -30.11 24.09
N PHE A 31 45.23 -31.01 24.02
CA PHE A 31 45.20 -32.31 24.73
C PHE A 31 43.93 -33.15 24.41
N ASN A 32 43.96 -34.43 24.81
CA ASN A 32 43.03 -35.52 24.49
C ASN A 32 42.78 -36.35 25.79
N GLN A 33 41.93 -37.39 25.93
CA GLN A 33 41.05 -38.16 25.03
C GLN A 33 39.97 -38.89 25.88
N LEU A 34 39.42 -40.03 25.39
CA LEU A 34 38.57 -41.05 26.09
C LEU A 34 37.08 -40.69 26.25
N SER A 35 36.12 -41.63 26.26
CA SER A 35 35.99 -42.96 25.59
C SER A 35 34.51 -43.42 25.70
N ALA A 36 34.05 -44.32 24.82
CA ALA A 36 32.67 -44.87 24.87
C ALA A 36 32.58 -46.11 25.80
N THR A 37 31.35 -46.51 26.21
CA THR A 37 30.60 -47.67 25.66
C THR A 37 29.16 -47.78 26.23
N ASP A 38 28.36 -48.64 25.57
CA ASP A 38 27.22 -49.42 26.08
C ASP A 38 25.80 -48.82 26.25
N ALA A 39 24.82 -49.73 26.12
CA ALA A 39 23.36 -49.55 26.13
C ALA A 39 22.69 -50.87 26.57
N ILE A 40 21.36 -50.91 26.83
CA ILE A 40 20.42 -52.03 26.53
C ILE A 40 19.01 -51.86 27.19
N SER A 41 17.97 -52.28 26.45
CA SER A 41 16.59 -52.68 26.84
C SER A 41 15.57 -51.73 27.52
N GLN A 42 14.34 -51.77 26.97
CA GLN A 42 13.03 -51.47 27.58
C GLN A 42 12.48 -52.75 28.31
N PRO A 43 11.16 -53.04 28.58
CA PRO A 43 9.89 -52.33 28.30
C PRO A 43 8.76 -52.44 29.38
N LEU A 44 7.53 -52.04 28.97
CA LEU A 44 6.19 -52.25 29.57
C LEU A 44 5.75 -51.27 30.70
N GLY A 45 4.50 -50.78 30.74
CA GLY A 45 3.41 -50.85 29.75
C GLY A 45 2.00 -50.48 30.30
N ALA A 46 0.99 -50.42 29.41
CA ALA A 46 -0.48 -50.44 29.67
C ALA A 46 -1.16 -49.18 30.30
N THR A 47 -2.44 -48.81 30.02
CA THR A 47 -3.41 -49.11 28.91
C THR A 47 -4.68 -48.21 28.96
N LEU A 48 -5.14 -47.70 27.79
CA LEU A 48 -6.55 -47.67 27.27
C LEU A 48 -7.69 -46.90 28.02
N PRO A 49 -8.93 -46.76 27.47
CA PRO A 49 -9.41 -46.56 26.06
C PRO A 49 -10.57 -45.54 25.86
N CYS A 50 -10.91 -45.23 24.58
CA CYS A 50 -12.26 -44.95 23.99
C CYS A 50 -13.19 -43.86 24.58
N SER A 51 -14.10 -43.19 23.84
CA SER A 51 -14.48 -43.11 22.39
C SER A 51 -15.24 -41.76 22.20
N GLN A 52 -16.04 -41.39 21.17
CA GLN A 52 -16.71 -42.07 20.04
C GLN A 52 -17.00 -41.03 18.91
N ALA A 53 -17.95 -41.27 18.00
CA ALA A 53 -18.31 -40.37 16.88
C ALA A 53 -19.80 -40.49 16.49
N LEU A 54 -20.40 -39.48 15.84
CA LEU A 54 -21.59 -39.64 14.97
C LEU A 54 -21.95 -38.42 14.09
N SER A 55 -22.25 -38.71 12.81
CA SER A 55 -23.18 -38.05 11.84
C SER A 55 -23.10 -36.54 11.47
N GLN A 56 -23.26 -36.31 10.16
CA GLN A 56 -23.43 -35.01 9.49
C GLN A 56 -24.88 -34.48 9.57
N VAL A 57 -25.07 -33.16 9.41
CA VAL A 57 -26.21 -32.56 8.68
C VAL A 57 -25.68 -31.36 7.88
N CYS A 58 -26.07 -31.21 6.62
CA CYS A 58 -25.76 -30.03 5.79
C CYS A 58 -26.93 -29.04 5.82
N TYR A 59 -26.63 -27.73 5.83
CA TYR A 59 -27.59 -26.68 5.45
C TYR A 59 -26.92 -25.61 4.59
N VAL A 60 -27.60 -25.24 3.50
CA VAL A 60 -27.27 -24.07 2.67
C VAL A 60 -28.02 -22.87 3.24
N GLY A 61 -27.35 -21.72 3.39
CA GLY A 61 -27.97 -20.50 3.88
C GLY A 61 -27.34 -19.26 3.24
N PHE A 62 -28.17 -18.41 2.64
CA PHE A 62 -27.75 -17.10 2.13
C PHE A 62 -27.51 -16.14 3.31
N GLY A 63 -26.31 -15.57 3.39
CA GLY A 63 -25.94 -14.60 4.42
C GLY A 63 -26.16 -13.16 3.98
N ILE A 64 -27.34 -12.60 4.26
CA ILE A 64 -27.54 -11.13 4.29
C ILE A 64 -27.38 -10.70 5.75
N GLY A 65 -26.39 -9.86 6.05
CA GLY A 65 -26.08 -9.43 7.42
C GLY A 65 -26.02 -7.91 7.56
N GLY A 66 -26.94 -7.33 8.32
CA GLY A 66 -26.96 -5.90 8.63
C GLY A 66 -27.93 -5.58 9.76
N ALA A 67 -27.55 -4.60 10.60
CA ALA A 67 -28.20 -4.20 11.86
C ALA A 67 -28.23 -5.27 12.98
N GLY A 68 -28.21 -4.92 14.27
CA GLY A 68 -28.07 -3.56 14.84
C GLY A 68 -27.88 -3.60 16.36
N ASN A 69 -27.40 -2.48 16.93
CA ASN A 69 -27.01 -2.38 18.35
C ASN A 69 -28.19 -2.44 19.33
N ILE A 70 -28.03 -3.20 20.42
CA ILE A 70 -28.84 -3.06 21.65
C ILE A 70 -27.90 -2.91 22.85
N ARG A 71 -27.87 -1.72 23.47
CA ARG A 71 -27.19 -1.51 24.76
C ARG A 71 -27.96 -2.22 25.88
N LYS A 72 -27.26 -2.94 26.76
CA LYS A 72 -27.77 -3.35 28.07
C LYS A 72 -26.75 -3.05 29.17
N SER A 73 -27.12 -2.17 30.08
CA SER A 73 -26.37 -1.87 31.29
C SER A 73 -26.39 -3.08 32.24
N VAL A 74 -25.23 -3.46 32.79
CA VAL A 74 -25.15 -4.46 33.86
C VAL A 74 -25.17 -3.75 35.20
N LEU A 75 -26.18 -4.04 36.02
CA LEU A 75 -26.24 -3.62 37.42
C LEU A 75 -25.73 -4.77 38.30
N LEU A 76 -24.81 -4.50 39.22
CA LEU A 76 -24.28 -5.52 40.12
C LEU A 76 -25.36 -5.97 41.13
N TYR A 77 -25.41 -7.28 41.38
CA TYR A 77 -25.98 -7.85 42.59
C TYR A 77 -24.92 -8.66 43.33
N LEU A 78 -24.65 -8.31 44.58
CA LEU A 78 -23.79 -9.05 45.51
C LEU A 78 -24.51 -9.17 46.85
N PHE A 79 -24.69 -10.40 47.33
CA PHE A 79 -25.15 -10.65 48.70
C PHE A 79 -23.95 -10.65 49.67
N PRO A 80 -24.02 -9.95 50.82
CA PRO A 80 -22.91 -9.85 51.76
C PRO A 80 -22.93 -10.94 52.85
N LEU A 81 -21.76 -11.25 53.41
CA LEU A 81 -21.64 -12.02 54.65
C LEU A 81 -20.61 -11.40 55.63
N LEU A 82 -21.13 -11.06 56.82
CA LEU A 82 -20.50 -11.07 58.15
C LEU A 82 -19.30 -10.16 58.52
N SER A 83 -19.60 -9.22 59.43
CA SER A 83 -18.77 -8.73 60.55
C SER A 83 -17.52 -7.86 60.20
N ILE A 84 -17.04 -6.93 61.04
CA ILE A 84 -17.12 -6.77 62.52
C ILE A 84 -17.55 -5.32 62.92
N THR A 85 -18.05 -5.12 64.15
CA THR A 85 -18.54 -3.85 64.76
C THR A 85 -17.52 -3.30 65.81
N PRO A 86 -17.78 -2.28 66.68
CA PRO A 86 -18.90 -1.32 66.83
C PRO A 86 -18.47 0.17 66.85
N THR A 87 -19.37 1.16 66.79
CA THR A 87 -20.00 1.88 67.94
C THR A 87 -20.72 3.14 67.36
N LEU A 88 -21.69 3.85 67.96
CA LEU A 88 -22.31 3.83 69.31
C LEU A 88 -23.77 4.36 69.23
N THR A 89 -24.65 4.01 70.20
CA THR A 89 -25.89 4.73 70.64
C THR A 89 -26.99 5.08 69.60
N LEU A 90 -28.18 4.44 69.67
CA LEU A 90 -29.45 4.93 70.30
C LEU A 90 -30.19 6.05 69.50
N LYS A 91 -31.54 6.14 69.43
CA LYS A 91 -32.66 5.57 70.22
C LYS A 91 -34.01 5.74 69.45
N ILE A 92 -34.93 4.74 69.46
CA ILE A 92 -36.43 4.84 69.26
C ILE A 92 -36.91 5.42 67.90
N GLY A 93 -38.01 4.99 67.24
CA GLY A 93 -38.97 3.90 67.45
C GLY A 93 -40.34 4.20 66.79
N ILE A 94 -41.22 3.18 66.68
CA ILE A 94 -42.67 3.25 66.30
C ILE A 94 -43.03 3.40 64.79
N SER A 95 -43.38 2.26 64.20
CA SER A 95 -44.62 1.94 63.46
C SER A 95 -45.22 2.82 62.33
N THR A 96 -45.13 2.28 61.11
CA THR A 96 -46.24 2.05 60.15
C THR A 96 -47.16 3.19 59.64
N SER A 97 -46.98 3.49 58.35
CA SER A 97 -47.97 3.32 57.25
C SER A 97 -48.89 4.47 56.78
N TYR A 98 -49.43 4.23 55.57
CA TYR A 98 -50.55 4.86 54.85
C TYR A 98 -50.32 5.92 53.74
N LEU A 99 -50.79 5.53 52.55
CA LEU A 99 -51.27 6.25 51.36
C LEU A 99 -50.55 7.49 50.78
N ARG A 100 -50.06 7.28 49.55
CA ARG A 100 -50.45 7.96 48.30
C ARG A 100 -50.89 9.45 48.37
N SER A 101 -50.12 10.26 47.63
CA SER A 101 -50.57 11.18 46.55
C SER A 101 -50.42 12.69 46.78
N LEU A 102 -50.31 13.38 45.63
CA LEU A 102 -50.55 14.81 45.35
C LEU A 102 -49.46 15.86 45.70
N PHE A 103 -49.27 16.77 44.73
CA PHE A 103 -48.63 18.10 44.74
C PHE A 103 -47.22 18.23 45.36
N ASN A 104 -46.14 18.40 44.58
CA ASN A 104 -45.69 19.59 43.81
C ASN A 104 -44.71 20.51 44.61
N ILE A 105 -44.19 21.53 43.91
CA ILE A 105 -43.60 22.78 44.44
C ILE A 105 -42.10 22.76 44.82
N LEU A 106 -41.31 23.24 43.84
CA LEU A 106 -40.26 24.28 43.93
C LEU A 106 -39.08 24.15 44.93
N SER A 107 -37.87 24.16 44.37
CA SER A 107 -36.91 25.29 44.50
C SER A 107 -35.66 25.03 43.64
N GLY A 108 -34.97 26.00 43.02
CA GLY A 108 -35.30 27.41 42.71
C GLY A 108 -35.06 27.70 41.20
N MET A 109 -35.30 28.87 40.59
CA MET A 109 -35.31 30.27 41.06
C MET A 109 -33.95 30.75 41.61
N TRP A 110 -33.39 31.91 41.24
CA TRP A 110 -33.75 32.93 40.21
C TRP A 110 -32.58 33.93 40.01
N CYS A 111 -32.51 34.81 39.00
CA CYS A 111 -33.39 35.03 37.84
C CYS A 111 -32.56 35.02 36.52
N ILE A 112 -32.31 36.03 35.65
CA ILE A 112 -32.82 37.41 35.45
C ILE A 112 -32.65 37.79 33.94
N VAL A 113 -33.15 38.93 33.44
CA VAL A 113 -34.44 39.05 32.71
C VAL A 113 -34.34 40.07 31.56
N ALA A 114 -34.72 39.71 30.31
CA ALA A 114 -35.31 40.58 29.26
C ALA A 114 -35.39 39.89 27.85
N VAL A 115 -36.41 40.05 27.01
CA VAL A 115 -37.79 40.60 27.20
C VAL A 115 -38.77 40.07 26.12
N LEU A 116 -40.02 39.79 26.53
CA LEU A 116 -41.31 39.70 25.79
C LEU A 116 -41.41 39.17 24.33
N LEU A 117 -42.30 38.17 24.13
CA LEU A 117 -43.63 38.39 23.51
C LEU A 117 -44.63 37.27 23.87
N VAL A 118 -45.93 37.46 23.60
CA VAL A 118 -47.06 36.72 24.24
C VAL A 118 -48.03 36.10 23.21
N MET A 119 -48.80 35.09 23.66
CA MET A 119 -49.68 34.23 22.85
C MET A 119 -50.86 34.90 22.11
N ALA A 120 -51.40 34.16 21.14
CA ALA A 120 -52.59 34.46 20.36
C ALA A 120 -53.92 34.20 21.09
N SER A 121 -55.04 34.65 20.51
CA SER A 121 -56.35 33.98 20.63
C SER A 121 -57.34 34.42 19.52
N SER A 122 -58.43 33.66 19.37
CA SER A 122 -59.62 33.88 18.51
C SER A 122 -59.50 33.66 16.99
N LEU A 123 -60.24 32.64 16.49
CA LEU A 123 -61.41 32.80 15.60
C LEU A 123 -62.19 31.45 15.49
N PRO A 124 -63.52 31.42 15.27
CA PRO A 124 -64.33 30.18 15.26
C PRO A 124 -65.22 29.99 14.00
N LEU A 125 -66.08 28.94 14.01
CA LEU A 125 -67.24 28.67 13.12
C LEU A 125 -66.91 28.05 11.74
N LEU A 126 -67.29 26.78 11.46
CA LEU A 126 -68.52 26.29 10.77
C LEU A 126 -68.47 26.40 9.21
N TRP A 127 -68.97 25.44 8.39
CA TRP A 127 -69.68 24.16 8.66
C TRP A 127 -69.69 23.23 7.43
N ILE A 128 -69.84 21.90 7.66
CA ILE A 128 -70.54 20.88 6.81
C ILE A 128 -70.02 20.64 5.35
N SER A 129 -69.93 19.41 4.80
CA SER A 129 -70.62 18.14 5.13
C SER A 129 -69.68 16.94 5.36
N VAL A 130 -70.00 16.15 6.38
CA VAL A 130 -69.56 14.75 6.58
C VAL A 130 -70.82 13.94 6.97
N LEU A 131 -70.82 12.62 6.77
CA LEU A 131 -71.93 11.65 6.97
C LEU A 131 -72.96 11.53 5.82
N ALA A 132 -72.52 10.98 4.68
CA ALA A 132 -73.31 10.03 3.89
C ALA A 132 -72.40 9.25 2.90
N LEU A 133 -71.92 8.07 3.33
CA LEU A 133 -71.45 6.87 2.58
C LEU A 133 -70.36 6.14 3.39
N LEU A 134 -70.76 5.56 4.52
CA LEU A 134 -70.18 4.30 5.00
C LEU A 134 -71.08 3.15 4.50
N CYS A 135 -70.55 1.93 4.48
CA CYS A 135 -71.22 0.70 4.02
C CYS A 135 -71.39 0.53 2.50
N ALA A 136 -70.28 0.63 1.74
CA ALA A 136 -70.05 -0.21 0.56
C ALA A 136 -68.53 -0.35 0.28
N ASN A 137 -68.11 -1.54 -0.18
CA ASN A 137 -66.77 -1.91 -0.65
C ASN A 137 -65.67 -2.17 0.39
N ASP A 138 -65.81 -3.28 1.13
CA ASP A 138 -64.65 -4.11 1.49
C ASP A 138 -64.11 -4.80 0.22
N VAL A 139 -63.13 -4.16 -0.45
CA VAL A 139 -62.13 -4.71 -1.39
C VAL A 139 -61.26 -3.53 -1.85
N LEU A 140 -59.97 -3.76 -2.15
CA LEU A 140 -58.94 -2.75 -2.50
C LEU A 140 -58.42 -1.89 -1.33
N ALA A 141 -57.95 -2.55 -0.26
CA ALA A 141 -57.09 -1.95 0.76
C ALA A 141 -55.65 -2.51 0.74
N THR A 142 -55.15 -2.91 -0.44
CA THR A 142 -53.86 -3.63 -0.60
C THR A 142 -53.00 -3.10 -1.75
N ASP A 143 -52.92 -1.78 -1.96
CA ASP A 143 -51.85 -1.21 -2.84
C ASP A 143 -51.43 0.27 -2.56
N LEU A 144 -51.85 0.87 -1.42
CA LEU A 144 -51.54 2.27 -1.09
C LEU A 144 -50.54 2.46 0.07
N ASN A 145 -49.64 1.49 0.28
CA ASN A 145 -48.49 1.62 1.19
C ASN A 145 -47.13 1.33 0.52
N LYS A 146 -47.09 1.16 -0.81
CA LYS A 146 -45.86 1.19 -1.61
C LYS A 146 -45.67 2.61 -2.19
N GLY A 147 -45.01 3.50 -1.44
CA GLY A 147 -44.78 4.86 -1.93
C GLY A 147 -44.49 5.92 -0.87
N LYS A 148 -43.64 5.60 0.12
CA LYS A 148 -42.97 6.54 1.04
C LYS A 148 -42.00 5.80 1.96
N ASN A 149 -40.83 5.43 1.43
CA ASN A 149 -39.60 5.19 2.20
C ASN A 149 -38.34 5.14 1.30
N GLU A 150 -38.38 5.79 0.13
CA GLU A 150 -37.16 6.12 -0.61
C GLU A 150 -36.56 7.38 0.00
N VAL A 151 -35.80 7.21 1.08
CA VAL A 151 -34.90 8.23 1.63
C VAL A 151 -33.49 7.88 1.20
N VAL A 152 -32.84 8.81 0.51
CA VAL A 152 -31.55 8.62 -0.17
C VAL A 152 -30.45 8.27 0.85
N PRO A 153 -29.71 7.15 0.70
CA PRO A 153 -28.74 6.67 1.69
C PRO A 153 -27.38 7.41 1.68
N TRP A 154 -27.27 8.56 1.00
CA TRP A 154 -25.99 9.18 0.60
C TRP A 154 -25.57 10.43 1.40
N ILE A 155 -26.10 10.66 2.61
CA ILE A 155 -25.88 11.91 3.37
C ILE A 155 -25.15 11.72 4.71
N ASP A 156 -25.07 10.51 5.27
CA ASP A 156 -24.50 10.28 6.62
C ASP A 156 -23.29 9.34 6.60
N MET A 157 -22.33 9.62 5.69
CA MET A 157 -21.00 8.99 5.68
C MET A 157 -19.95 9.98 6.20
N THR A 158 -20.07 10.36 7.48
CA THR A 158 -18.87 10.72 8.23
C THR A 158 -18.17 9.41 8.62
N PRO A 159 -16.93 9.14 8.16
CA PRO A 159 -16.27 7.88 8.48
C PRO A 159 -16.00 7.80 9.98
N THR A 160 -16.61 6.82 10.66
CA THR A 160 -16.38 6.59 12.09
C THR A 160 -14.92 6.16 12.30
N MET A 161 -14.12 7.02 12.92
CA MET A 161 -12.64 6.92 13.00
C MET A 161 -12.06 5.70 13.75
N GLU A 162 -12.90 4.75 14.18
CA GLU A 162 -12.45 3.50 14.79
C GLU A 162 -11.99 2.54 13.69
N TYR A 163 -10.71 2.64 13.31
CA TYR A 163 -10.02 1.56 12.59
C TYR A 163 -9.96 0.34 13.51
N ILE A 164 -10.78 -0.67 13.22
CA ILE A 164 -10.80 -1.94 13.93
C ILE A 164 -9.80 -2.88 13.24
N PRO A 165 -8.81 -3.46 13.95
CA PRO A 165 -7.94 -4.47 13.37
C PRO A 165 -8.75 -5.71 13.00
N HIS A 166 -8.92 -5.91 11.70
CA HIS A 166 -9.11 -7.25 11.20
C HIS A 166 -7.77 -7.97 11.30
N TYR A 167 -7.62 -8.77 12.36
CA TYR A 167 -6.68 -9.90 12.40
C TYR A 167 -7.13 -10.92 11.34
N SER A 168 -6.93 -10.57 10.07
CA SER A 168 -7.35 -11.35 8.92
C SER A 168 -6.54 -12.63 8.87
N ARG A 169 -7.26 -13.75 8.93
CA ARG A 169 -6.74 -15.00 8.40
C ARG A 169 -6.66 -14.81 6.89
N GLY A 170 -5.49 -15.04 6.31
CA GLY A 170 -5.32 -15.10 4.87
C GLY A 170 -6.14 -16.24 4.26
N ILE A 171 -6.15 -16.32 2.93
CA ILE A 171 -6.85 -17.40 2.23
C ILE A 171 -6.21 -18.73 2.62
N PRO A 172 -6.95 -19.72 3.16
CA PRO A 172 -6.37 -21.01 3.49
C PRO A 172 -5.82 -21.71 2.25
N PHE A 173 -4.51 -22.01 2.21
CA PHE A 173 -3.91 -22.66 1.03
C PHE A 173 -4.09 -24.19 1.06
N THR A 174 -5.25 -24.69 0.60
CA THR A 174 -5.64 -26.11 0.77
C THR A 174 -4.91 -27.10 -0.14
N ILE A 175 -4.28 -26.63 -1.22
CA ILE A 175 -3.48 -27.43 -2.16
C ILE A 175 -1.99 -27.06 -2.14
N GLN A 176 -1.49 -26.64 -0.98
CA GLN A 176 -0.11 -26.27 -0.72
C GLN A 176 0.85 -27.47 -0.70
N ASP A 177 2.01 -27.31 -1.34
CA ASP A 177 3.17 -28.20 -1.27
C ASP A 177 3.95 -27.93 0.03
N TYR A 178 3.57 -28.65 1.10
CA TYR A 178 4.25 -28.53 2.40
C TYR A 178 5.67 -29.10 2.40
N ASP A 179 6.13 -29.81 1.37
CA ASP A 179 7.51 -30.33 1.28
C ASP A 179 8.46 -29.35 0.59
N ALA A 180 7.94 -28.32 -0.10
CA ALA A 180 8.69 -27.23 -0.73
C ALA A 180 9.30 -26.24 0.29
N LYS A 181 10.21 -26.72 1.13
CA LYS A 181 10.90 -25.96 2.20
C LYS A 181 12.38 -25.71 1.86
N PRO A 182 12.73 -24.69 1.05
CA PRO A 182 14.10 -24.43 0.59
C PRO A 182 15.12 -24.21 1.72
N TRP A 183 14.69 -23.69 2.87
CA TRP A 183 15.52 -23.50 4.06
C TRP A 183 15.95 -24.80 4.77
N HIS A 184 15.35 -25.94 4.44
CA HIS A 184 15.77 -27.27 4.95
C HIS A 184 16.55 -28.07 3.92
N LYS A 185 16.15 -28.03 2.64
CA LYS A 185 16.77 -28.83 1.58
C LYS A 185 16.62 -28.13 0.23
N LEU A 186 17.75 -27.72 -0.33
CA LEU A 186 17.82 -27.24 -1.70
C LEU A 186 18.01 -28.38 -2.69
N LYS A 187 17.48 -28.20 -3.91
CA LYS A 187 17.90 -28.92 -5.10
C LYS A 187 19.07 -28.15 -5.72
N ASN A 188 20.21 -28.79 -5.87
CA ASN A 188 21.35 -28.19 -6.58
C ASN A 188 21.19 -28.42 -8.09
N VAL A 189 21.50 -27.41 -8.90
CA VAL A 189 21.50 -27.54 -10.36
C VAL A 189 22.75 -28.29 -10.83
N THR A 190 22.58 -29.22 -11.77
CA THR A 190 23.72 -29.83 -12.48
C THR A 190 24.25 -28.83 -13.51
N HIS A 191 25.31 -28.10 -13.16
CA HIS A 191 25.92 -27.15 -14.10
C HIS A 191 26.63 -27.88 -15.24
N HIS A 192 26.18 -27.62 -16.47
CA HIS A 192 26.82 -28.12 -17.68
C HIS A 192 28.07 -27.30 -18.04
N ALA A 193 28.92 -27.87 -18.91
CA ALA A 193 30.08 -27.14 -19.45
C ALA A 193 29.65 -25.89 -20.23
N PHE A 194 30.55 -24.90 -20.31
CA PHE A 194 30.31 -23.62 -20.98
C PHE A 194 29.69 -23.81 -22.37
N SER A 195 28.43 -23.38 -22.49
CA SER A 195 27.73 -23.21 -23.76
C SER A 195 27.89 -21.75 -24.21
N PRO A 196 27.86 -21.44 -25.51
CA PRO A 196 27.88 -20.06 -25.99
C PRO A 196 26.72 -19.23 -25.41
N ALA A 197 26.94 -17.92 -25.23
CA ALA A 197 25.89 -16.99 -24.85
C ALA A 197 24.71 -17.02 -25.84
N THR A 198 23.48 -16.82 -25.35
CA THR A 198 22.28 -16.82 -26.20
C THR A 198 22.10 -15.44 -26.81
N SER A 199 22.62 -15.25 -28.02
CA SER A 199 22.48 -14.00 -28.77
C SER A 199 21.00 -13.70 -29.09
N CYS A 200 20.45 -12.64 -28.52
CA CYS A 200 19.16 -12.09 -28.96
C CYS A 200 19.24 -11.56 -30.40
N ALA A 201 18.10 -11.56 -31.10
CA ALA A 201 18.03 -11.23 -32.52
C ALA A 201 18.24 -9.73 -32.81
N SER A 202 18.98 -9.44 -33.88
CA SER A 202 19.24 -8.07 -34.35
C SER A 202 18.04 -7.48 -35.10
N GLY A 203 17.03 -7.01 -34.37
CA GLY A 203 15.98 -6.11 -34.87
C GLY A 203 14.88 -6.72 -35.75
N THR A 204 14.99 -7.98 -36.17
CA THR A 204 13.97 -8.66 -36.97
C THR A 204 13.04 -9.51 -36.10
N GLY A 205 11.78 -9.10 -35.96
CA GLY A 205 10.74 -9.86 -35.28
C GLY A 205 9.34 -9.52 -35.81
N THR A 206 8.32 -10.29 -35.40
CA THR A 206 6.93 -10.09 -35.83
C THR A 206 6.28 -8.90 -35.11
N ALA A 207 5.53 -8.06 -35.84
CA ALA A 207 4.85 -6.87 -35.30
C ALA A 207 3.73 -7.22 -34.30
N GLY A 208 3.51 -6.35 -33.30
CA GLY A 208 2.62 -6.57 -32.14
C GLY A 208 3.40 -6.92 -30.87
N PHE A 209 2.79 -6.76 -29.69
CA PHE A 209 3.46 -6.80 -28.38
C PHE A 209 4.29 -8.08 -28.14
N TRP A 210 5.44 -7.95 -27.46
CA TRP A 210 6.33 -9.09 -27.19
C TRP A 210 5.73 -10.09 -26.20
N TYR A 211 4.94 -9.60 -25.23
CA TYR A 211 4.39 -10.41 -24.15
C TYR A 211 3.40 -11.46 -24.68
N GLU A 212 2.65 -11.18 -25.75
CA GLU A 212 1.73 -12.16 -26.37
C GLU A 212 2.44 -13.37 -27.00
N LYS A 213 3.74 -13.25 -27.29
CA LYS A 213 4.49 -14.16 -28.16
C LYS A 213 5.64 -14.88 -27.47
N ILE A 214 6.03 -14.42 -26.28
CA ILE A 214 7.09 -15.06 -25.52
C ILE A 214 6.58 -16.40 -24.96
N GLN A 215 7.48 -17.36 -24.73
CA GLN A 215 7.06 -18.61 -24.12
C GLN A 215 6.66 -18.36 -22.65
N HIS A 216 5.39 -18.52 -22.31
CA HIS A 216 4.92 -18.51 -20.93
C HIS A 216 5.12 -19.89 -20.29
N ASN A 217 6.20 -20.03 -19.53
CA ASN A 217 6.50 -21.17 -18.65
C ASN A 217 6.59 -20.73 -17.18
N GLY A 218 5.72 -19.78 -16.81
CA GLY A 218 5.46 -19.38 -15.43
C GLY A 218 4.69 -20.46 -14.66
N GLN A 219 4.85 -20.50 -13.34
CA GLN A 219 4.18 -21.45 -12.44
C GLN A 219 3.91 -20.83 -11.07
N SER A 220 2.96 -21.41 -10.32
CA SER A 220 2.83 -21.15 -8.89
C SER A 220 3.65 -22.19 -8.10
N SER A 221 4.73 -21.72 -7.45
CA SER A 221 5.83 -22.55 -6.92
C SER A 221 5.42 -23.49 -5.79
N PHE A 222 4.38 -23.15 -5.04
CA PHE A 222 4.01 -23.83 -3.80
C PHE A 222 2.69 -24.60 -3.91
N LEU A 223 2.22 -24.88 -5.12
CA LEU A 223 1.16 -25.86 -5.38
C LEU A 223 1.68 -27.30 -5.28
N LEU A 224 0.84 -28.22 -4.76
CA LEU A 224 1.11 -29.66 -4.81
C LEU A 224 1.44 -30.14 -6.24
N PRO A 225 2.36 -31.11 -6.43
CA PRO A 225 2.86 -31.50 -7.75
C PRO A 225 1.79 -31.85 -8.80
N GLU A 226 0.71 -32.50 -8.38
CA GLU A 226 -0.43 -32.90 -9.23
C GLU A 226 -1.31 -31.73 -9.68
N TYR A 227 -1.19 -30.55 -9.08
CA TYR A 227 -1.88 -29.33 -9.47
C TYR A 227 -0.93 -28.30 -10.11
N LYS A 228 0.32 -28.24 -9.65
CA LYS A 228 1.39 -27.34 -10.14
C LYS A 228 1.53 -27.35 -11.66
N ALA A 229 1.63 -28.53 -12.27
CA ALA A 229 1.76 -28.68 -13.73
C ALA A 229 0.43 -28.46 -14.52
N LYS A 230 -0.69 -28.20 -13.84
CA LYS A 230 -2.01 -27.95 -14.43
C LYS A 230 -2.52 -26.53 -14.21
N TYR A 231 -1.80 -25.71 -13.43
CA TYR A 231 -2.19 -24.34 -13.14
C TYR A 231 -1.60 -23.39 -14.18
N LYS A 232 -2.47 -22.63 -14.87
CA LYS A 232 -2.04 -21.59 -15.81
C LYS A 232 -1.94 -20.24 -15.10
N VAL A 233 -0.75 -19.63 -15.14
CA VAL A 233 -0.56 -18.24 -14.67
C VAL A 233 -0.97 -17.26 -15.77
N PHE A 234 -0.32 -17.31 -16.94
CA PHE A 234 -0.73 -16.54 -18.12
C PHE A 234 -1.94 -17.20 -18.80
N ARG A 235 -2.88 -16.37 -19.28
CA ARG A 235 -4.18 -16.79 -19.84
C ARG A 235 -4.61 -15.82 -20.95
N ASN A 236 -4.59 -16.23 -22.22
CA ASN A 236 -5.09 -15.42 -23.34
C ASN A 236 -6.60 -15.61 -23.51
N VAL A 237 -7.39 -14.54 -23.31
CA VAL A 237 -8.85 -14.63 -23.29
C VAL A 237 -9.45 -15.07 -24.64
N VAL A 238 -8.80 -14.75 -25.76
CA VAL A 238 -9.28 -15.07 -27.11
C VAL A 238 -8.94 -16.52 -27.46
N THR A 239 -7.64 -16.87 -27.39
CA THR A 239 -7.16 -18.16 -27.92
C THR A 239 -7.41 -19.34 -26.98
N GLU A 240 -7.64 -19.11 -25.69
CA GLU A 240 -7.85 -20.18 -24.70
C GLU A 240 -9.27 -20.22 -24.12
N TYR A 241 -9.96 -19.08 -24.02
CA TYR A 241 -11.28 -18.96 -23.39
C TYR A 241 -12.40 -18.51 -24.35
N GLY A 242 -12.08 -18.20 -25.62
CA GLY A 242 -13.08 -17.92 -26.66
C GLY A 242 -13.75 -16.55 -26.58
N ALA A 243 -13.12 -15.55 -25.95
CA ALA A 243 -13.61 -14.18 -25.97
C ALA A 243 -13.57 -13.58 -27.39
N ASP A 244 -14.59 -12.79 -27.74
CA ASP A 244 -14.72 -12.13 -29.04
C ASP A 244 -14.17 -10.70 -28.99
N ASN A 245 -12.95 -10.51 -29.50
CA ASN A 245 -12.29 -9.22 -29.61
C ASN A 245 -12.73 -8.40 -30.84
N THR A 246 -13.77 -8.83 -31.58
CA THR A 246 -14.34 -8.10 -32.72
C THR A 246 -15.56 -7.24 -32.34
N GLY A 247 -16.07 -7.38 -31.12
CA GLY A 247 -17.17 -6.57 -30.58
C GLY A 247 -18.58 -7.02 -30.97
N HIS A 248 -18.75 -8.17 -31.63
CA HIS A 248 -20.05 -8.67 -32.06
C HIS A 248 -20.76 -9.50 -30.98
N ASN A 249 -20.01 -10.33 -30.24
CA ASN A 249 -20.52 -11.27 -29.24
C ASN A 249 -20.07 -10.89 -27.83
N ASP A 250 -20.86 -11.30 -26.84
CA ASP A 250 -20.57 -11.04 -25.42
C ASP A 250 -19.36 -11.84 -24.94
N SER A 251 -18.38 -11.13 -24.39
CA SER A 251 -17.12 -11.65 -23.89
C SER A 251 -17.05 -11.73 -22.36
N SER A 252 -18.04 -11.19 -21.63
CA SER A 252 -18.04 -11.17 -20.16
C SER A 252 -17.80 -12.56 -19.56
N SER A 253 -18.48 -13.59 -20.08
CA SER A 253 -18.38 -14.97 -19.57
C SER A 253 -17.04 -15.65 -19.87
N ALA A 254 -16.43 -15.37 -21.03
CA ALA A 254 -15.12 -15.88 -21.42
C ALA A 254 -14.01 -15.24 -20.57
N ILE A 255 -14.02 -13.91 -20.42
CA ILE A 255 -13.05 -13.18 -19.61
C ILE A 255 -13.19 -13.55 -18.12
N GLN A 256 -14.42 -13.65 -17.59
CA GLN A 256 -14.62 -14.09 -16.20
C GLN A 256 -14.20 -15.55 -15.98
N SER A 257 -14.32 -16.42 -16.99
CA SER A 257 -13.79 -17.78 -16.92
C SER A 257 -12.26 -17.79 -16.88
N ALA A 258 -11.60 -16.96 -17.69
CA ALA A 258 -10.15 -16.76 -17.63
C ALA A 258 -9.69 -16.24 -16.26
N ILE A 259 -10.42 -15.29 -15.66
CA ILE A 259 -10.15 -14.79 -14.30
C ILE A 259 -10.28 -15.91 -13.26
N ARG A 260 -11.36 -16.70 -13.31
CA ARG A 260 -11.68 -17.71 -12.28
C ARG A 260 -10.82 -18.99 -12.33
N ASP A 261 -10.29 -19.37 -13.50
CA ASP A 261 -9.76 -20.73 -13.73
C ASP A 261 -8.69 -21.17 -12.71
N GLY A 262 -8.69 -22.46 -12.39
CA GLY A 262 -7.84 -23.09 -11.37
C GLY A 262 -6.83 -24.08 -11.98
N PRO A 263 -6.23 -24.97 -11.17
CA PRO A 263 -5.55 -26.13 -11.68
C PRO A 263 -6.57 -27.21 -12.05
N ALA A 264 -6.44 -27.83 -13.23
CA ALA A 264 -7.44 -28.80 -13.70
C ALA A 264 -7.64 -29.99 -12.72
N GLY A 265 -8.87 -30.12 -12.21
CA GLY A 265 -9.25 -31.10 -11.18
C GLY A 265 -9.03 -30.65 -9.73
N GLY A 266 -8.71 -29.38 -9.50
CA GLY A 266 -8.59 -28.74 -8.19
C GLY A 266 -9.60 -27.59 -7.97
N PRO A 267 -9.43 -26.78 -6.92
CA PRO A 267 -10.26 -25.60 -6.65
C PRO A 267 -10.16 -24.53 -7.75
N ALA A 268 -11.25 -23.79 -7.97
CA ALA A 268 -11.24 -22.56 -8.74
C ALA A 268 -10.80 -21.37 -7.84
N ARG A 269 -10.34 -20.26 -8.44
CA ARG A 269 -9.84 -19.10 -7.68
C ARG A 269 -10.91 -18.46 -6.79
N ASP A 270 -12.17 -18.48 -7.25
CA ASP A 270 -13.33 -17.99 -6.51
C ASP A 270 -13.76 -18.88 -5.33
N SER A 271 -13.14 -20.06 -5.12
CA SER A 271 -13.42 -20.90 -3.95
C SER A 271 -12.65 -20.50 -2.69
N HIS A 272 -11.86 -19.40 -2.72
CA HIS A 272 -11.14 -18.85 -1.57
C HIS A 272 -10.34 -19.93 -0.81
N SER A 273 -9.54 -20.73 -1.54
CA SER A 273 -8.79 -21.84 -0.94
C SER A 273 -7.41 -22.11 -1.55
N MET A 274 -6.77 -21.09 -2.14
CA MET A 274 -5.50 -21.23 -2.88
C MET A 274 -4.38 -20.30 -2.36
N GLY A 275 -4.47 -19.82 -1.12
CA GLY A 275 -3.59 -18.74 -0.65
C GLY A 275 -3.90 -17.42 -1.35
N THR A 276 -3.31 -16.33 -0.87
CA THR A 276 -3.26 -15.06 -1.61
C THR A 276 -2.15 -15.12 -2.65
N THR A 277 -1.03 -15.79 -2.33
CA THR A 277 0.17 -15.84 -3.17
C THR A 277 0.24 -17.10 -4.04
N GLY A 278 -0.57 -18.12 -3.72
CA GLY A 278 -0.63 -19.38 -4.47
C GLY A 278 -1.41 -19.35 -5.79
N GLN A 279 -2.15 -18.26 -6.07
CA GLN A 279 -3.08 -18.16 -7.21
C GLN A 279 -2.89 -16.94 -8.15
N PRO A 280 -1.66 -16.61 -8.59
CA PRO A 280 -1.46 -15.53 -9.56
C PRO A 280 -2.10 -15.87 -10.92
N ALA A 281 -2.78 -14.91 -11.54
CA ALA A 281 -3.42 -15.08 -12.85
C ALA A 281 -3.24 -13.80 -13.68
N ILE A 282 -2.39 -13.87 -14.70
CA ILE A 282 -2.21 -12.81 -15.69
C ILE A 282 -3.19 -13.07 -16.84
N ILE A 283 -4.21 -12.22 -16.93
CA ILE A 283 -5.27 -12.30 -17.93
C ILE A 283 -4.87 -11.38 -19.08
N TYR A 284 -4.44 -11.95 -20.20
CA TYR A 284 -4.01 -11.19 -21.36
C TYR A 284 -5.16 -10.98 -22.35
N LEU A 285 -5.36 -9.72 -22.72
CA LEU A 285 -6.33 -9.26 -23.70
C LEU A 285 -5.59 -8.75 -24.95
N PRO A 286 -5.54 -9.54 -26.04
CA PRO A 286 -5.15 -9.04 -27.35
C PRO A 286 -5.93 -7.78 -27.75
N ALA A 287 -5.34 -6.94 -28.60
CA ALA A 287 -6.01 -5.74 -29.11
C ALA A 287 -7.38 -6.06 -29.76
N GLY A 288 -8.37 -5.19 -29.53
CA GLY A 288 -9.73 -5.35 -30.08
C GLY A 288 -10.81 -4.68 -29.23
N VAL A 289 -12.07 -4.99 -29.53
CA VAL A 289 -13.25 -4.56 -28.77
C VAL A 289 -13.94 -5.79 -28.22
N TYR A 290 -14.09 -5.86 -26.89
CA TYR A 290 -14.79 -6.91 -26.19
C TYR A 290 -16.14 -6.36 -25.75
N LEU A 291 -17.22 -6.88 -26.31
CA LEU A 291 -18.57 -6.49 -25.91
C LEU A 291 -18.91 -7.14 -24.57
N MET A 292 -19.40 -6.36 -23.61
CA MET A 292 -19.66 -6.80 -22.23
C MET A 292 -21.15 -6.69 -21.91
N LYS A 293 -21.76 -7.76 -21.38
CA LYS A 293 -23.15 -7.74 -20.88
C LYS A 293 -23.29 -7.99 -19.38
N ALA A 294 -22.21 -8.36 -18.70
CA ALA A 294 -22.14 -8.52 -17.25
C ALA A 294 -20.79 -8.02 -16.71
N ALA A 295 -20.80 -7.66 -15.42
CA ALA A 295 -19.61 -7.23 -14.70
C ALA A 295 -18.51 -8.31 -14.66
N LEU A 296 -17.25 -7.88 -14.60
CA LEU A 296 -16.13 -8.73 -14.21
C LEU A 296 -15.88 -8.61 -12.71
N GLN A 297 -15.55 -9.73 -12.07
CA GLN A 297 -15.17 -9.81 -10.65
C GLN A 297 -13.72 -10.28 -10.56
N LEU A 298 -12.82 -9.43 -10.06
CA LEU A 298 -11.43 -9.80 -9.81
C LEU A 298 -11.27 -10.50 -8.45
N TYR A 299 -10.18 -11.23 -8.30
CA TYR A 299 -9.76 -11.91 -7.07
C TYR A 299 -8.28 -11.58 -6.78
N VAL A 300 -7.79 -11.76 -5.55
CA VAL A 300 -6.37 -11.48 -5.23
C VAL A 300 -5.41 -12.28 -6.12
N GLY A 301 -4.35 -11.62 -6.61
CA GLY A 301 -3.43 -12.18 -7.61
C GLY A 301 -3.90 -12.04 -9.07
N THR A 302 -5.02 -11.36 -9.37
CA THR A 302 -5.47 -11.14 -10.76
C THR A 302 -4.84 -9.90 -11.38
N VAL A 303 -4.23 -10.03 -12.56
CA VAL A 303 -3.71 -8.89 -13.32
C VAL A 303 -4.26 -8.92 -14.74
N LEU A 304 -5.09 -7.93 -15.11
CA LEU A 304 -5.53 -7.74 -16.49
C LEU A 304 -4.44 -6.97 -17.26
N VAL A 305 -4.03 -7.48 -18.42
CA VAL A 305 -2.99 -6.87 -19.27
C VAL A 305 -3.48 -6.80 -20.71
N GLY A 306 -3.69 -5.59 -21.23
CA GLY A 306 -3.92 -5.34 -22.65
C GLY A 306 -2.63 -5.11 -23.45
N ASP A 307 -2.70 -5.24 -24.78
CA ASP A 307 -1.63 -4.78 -25.69
C ASP A 307 -1.46 -3.24 -25.56
N PRO A 308 -0.32 -2.73 -25.07
CA PRO A 308 -0.08 -1.29 -24.92
C PRO A 308 0.02 -0.54 -26.26
N SER A 309 0.27 -1.25 -27.37
CA SER A 309 0.36 -0.69 -28.72
C SER A 309 -1.01 -0.34 -29.28
N ASN A 310 -2.07 -1.01 -28.81
CA ASN A 310 -3.47 -0.77 -29.18
C ASN A 310 -4.40 -1.26 -28.05
N PRO A 311 -4.55 -0.49 -26.95
CA PRO A 311 -5.27 -0.90 -25.75
C PRO A 311 -6.68 -1.46 -26.03
N PRO A 312 -6.99 -2.71 -25.66
CA PRO A 312 -8.31 -3.30 -25.86
C PRO A 312 -9.41 -2.55 -25.12
N VAL A 313 -10.58 -2.47 -25.76
CA VAL A 313 -11.77 -1.81 -25.24
C VAL A 313 -12.74 -2.83 -24.66
N LEU A 314 -12.98 -2.79 -23.35
CA LEU A 314 -14.13 -3.45 -22.73
C LEU A 314 -15.33 -2.51 -22.86
N LYS A 315 -16.29 -2.83 -23.75
CA LYS A 315 -17.43 -1.97 -24.06
C LYS A 315 -18.74 -2.52 -23.50
N ALA A 316 -19.37 -1.81 -22.58
CA ALA A 316 -20.68 -2.18 -22.07
C ALA A 316 -21.77 -2.06 -23.15
N ALA A 317 -22.55 -3.13 -23.30
CA ALA A 317 -23.64 -3.24 -24.27
C ALA A 317 -24.99 -2.74 -23.70
N PRO A 318 -25.93 -2.29 -24.54
CA PRO A 318 -27.32 -2.12 -24.14
C PRO A 318 -27.87 -3.38 -23.46
N GLY A 319 -28.48 -3.22 -22.28
CA GLY A 319 -28.92 -4.34 -21.44
C GLY A 319 -27.83 -4.95 -20.54
N PHE A 320 -26.71 -4.25 -20.33
CA PHE A 320 -25.69 -4.62 -19.35
C PHE A 320 -26.29 -4.88 -17.95
N SER A 321 -25.78 -5.91 -17.27
CA SER A 321 -26.26 -6.34 -15.95
C SER A 321 -25.25 -6.01 -14.84
N GLY A 322 -25.68 -5.12 -13.94
CA GLY A 322 -24.89 -4.59 -12.83
C GLY A 322 -24.86 -3.05 -12.82
N ASP A 323 -24.24 -2.50 -11.78
CA ASP A 323 -23.93 -1.08 -11.56
C ASP A 323 -22.41 -0.78 -11.70
N HIS A 324 -21.62 -1.80 -12.01
CA HIS A 324 -20.16 -1.79 -12.21
C HIS A 324 -19.79 -2.55 -13.48
N MET A 325 -18.86 -2.05 -14.30
CA MET A 325 -18.25 -2.86 -15.38
C MET A 325 -17.19 -3.83 -14.84
N VAL A 326 -16.38 -3.38 -13.87
CA VAL A 326 -15.36 -4.21 -13.19
C VAL A 326 -15.37 -3.95 -11.68
N TYR A 327 -15.44 -5.03 -10.90
CA TYR A 327 -15.14 -5.04 -9.47
C TYR A 327 -13.66 -5.39 -9.28
N GLY A 328 -12.85 -4.38 -8.94
CA GLY A 328 -11.41 -4.55 -8.72
C GLY A 328 -11.06 -5.20 -7.37
N LYS A 329 -12.00 -5.23 -6.42
CA LYS A 329 -11.83 -5.81 -5.09
C LYS A 329 -12.24 -7.30 -5.03
N ASP A 330 -11.41 -8.16 -4.45
CA ASP A 330 -11.82 -9.51 -4.03
C ASP A 330 -12.91 -9.42 -2.94
N PRO A 331 -14.12 -9.97 -3.17
CA PRO A 331 -15.28 -9.74 -2.32
C PRO A 331 -15.19 -10.46 -0.97
N ASN A 332 -14.22 -11.36 -0.79
CA ASN A 332 -14.01 -12.09 0.47
C ASN A 332 -13.17 -11.29 1.49
N PHE A 333 -12.67 -10.12 1.11
CA PHE A 333 -11.70 -9.33 1.88
C PHE A 333 -12.15 -7.91 2.17
N GLY A 334 -11.59 -7.35 3.25
CA GLY A 334 -11.60 -5.91 3.48
C GLY A 334 -10.79 -5.16 2.42
N GLY A 335 -11.08 -3.88 2.21
CA GLY A 335 -10.33 -3.04 1.25
C GLY A 335 -8.86 -2.89 1.66
N THR A 336 -8.59 -2.69 2.95
CA THR A 336 -7.24 -2.54 3.55
C THR A 336 -6.30 -3.74 3.39
N ILE A 337 -6.82 -4.89 2.96
CA ILE A 337 -6.06 -6.16 2.78
C ILE A 337 -6.27 -6.76 1.39
N ASN A 338 -6.83 -5.98 0.46
CA ASN A 338 -6.92 -6.35 -0.96
C ASN A 338 -5.60 -5.98 -1.67
N PHE A 339 -4.69 -6.95 -1.77
CA PHE A 339 -3.38 -6.80 -2.39
C PHE A 339 -3.27 -7.59 -3.70
N TYR A 340 -2.22 -7.30 -4.50
CA TYR A 340 -1.83 -8.06 -5.69
C TYR A 340 -2.90 -8.14 -6.80
N ILE A 341 -3.64 -7.05 -7.01
CA ILE A 341 -4.59 -6.90 -8.12
C ILE A 341 -4.08 -5.80 -9.07
N GLY A 342 -4.23 -6.00 -10.37
CA GLY A 342 -3.79 -5.00 -11.36
C GLY A 342 -4.62 -4.95 -12.64
N ILE A 343 -4.65 -3.78 -13.27
CA ILE A 343 -5.19 -3.57 -14.61
C ILE A 343 -4.23 -2.64 -15.36
N LYS A 344 -3.71 -3.09 -16.51
CA LYS A 344 -2.75 -2.35 -17.34
C LYS A 344 -3.21 -2.30 -18.80
N ASN A 345 -3.14 -1.12 -19.42
CA ASN A 345 -3.36 -0.92 -20.87
C ASN A 345 -4.77 -1.31 -21.36
N ILE A 346 -5.84 -0.89 -20.67
CA ILE A 346 -7.23 -1.25 -21.04
C ILE A 346 -8.09 0.02 -21.12
N ILE A 347 -9.11 0.01 -21.98
CA ILE A 347 -10.12 1.06 -22.05
C ILE A 347 -11.46 0.49 -21.57
N LEU A 348 -12.06 1.10 -20.55
CA LEU A 348 -13.42 0.83 -20.12
C LEU A 348 -14.37 1.81 -20.82
N ASP A 349 -15.37 1.31 -21.54
CA ASP A 349 -16.26 2.13 -22.37
C ASP A 349 -17.74 1.88 -22.05
N SER A 350 -18.38 2.89 -21.47
CA SER A 350 -19.79 2.89 -21.07
C SER A 350 -20.69 3.71 -22.01
N THR A 351 -20.15 4.27 -23.11
CA THR A 351 -20.88 5.18 -24.03
C THR A 351 -22.03 4.51 -24.78
N GLY A 352 -22.18 3.19 -24.70
CA GLY A 352 -23.30 2.43 -25.27
C GLY A 352 -24.51 2.28 -24.34
N LEU A 353 -24.48 2.85 -23.14
CA LEU A 353 -25.55 2.80 -22.14
C LEU A 353 -26.36 4.11 -22.10
N ASP A 354 -27.53 4.06 -21.45
CA ASP A 354 -28.33 5.26 -21.15
C ASP A 354 -27.56 6.19 -20.21
N PRO A 355 -27.28 7.45 -20.59
CA PRO A 355 -26.56 8.40 -19.73
C PRO A 355 -27.17 8.60 -18.35
N ALA A 356 -28.48 8.40 -18.17
CA ALA A 356 -29.15 8.53 -16.88
C ALA A 356 -28.87 7.37 -15.91
N LEU A 357 -28.36 6.23 -16.40
CA LEU A 357 -28.08 5.04 -15.60
C LEU A 357 -26.98 5.29 -14.55
N GLY A 358 -27.25 4.91 -13.31
CA GLY A 358 -26.20 4.81 -12.28
C GLY A 358 -25.24 3.68 -12.63
N MET A 359 -24.09 4.04 -13.21
CA MET A 359 -23.08 3.10 -13.71
C MET A 359 -21.68 3.59 -13.31
N ASN A 360 -20.92 2.70 -12.68
CA ASN A 360 -19.52 2.90 -12.36
C ASN A 360 -18.68 2.03 -13.33
N LEU A 361 -17.57 2.53 -13.87
CA LEU A 361 -16.77 1.71 -14.79
C LEU A 361 -15.84 0.77 -13.98
N LEU A 362 -15.24 1.26 -12.90
CA LEU A 362 -14.35 0.48 -12.04
C LEU A 362 -14.59 0.76 -10.55
N ASP A 363 -14.84 -0.28 -9.77
CA ASP A 363 -14.49 -0.26 -8.34
C ASP A 363 -13.00 -0.57 -8.17
N TRP A 364 -12.29 0.26 -7.41
CA TRP A 364 -10.86 0.11 -7.10
C TRP A 364 -10.59 0.20 -5.59
N THR A 365 -11.49 -0.37 -4.79
CA THR A 365 -11.38 -0.42 -3.32
C THR A 365 -10.32 -1.44 -2.86
N VAL A 366 -9.05 -1.16 -3.18
CA VAL A 366 -7.89 -2.04 -2.99
C VAL A 366 -6.66 -1.26 -2.49
N SER A 367 -5.67 -1.93 -1.92
CA SER A 367 -4.60 -1.30 -1.10
C SER A 367 -3.20 -1.47 -1.70
N GLN A 368 -2.14 -1.55 -0.88
CA GLN A 368 -0.74 -1.58 -1.32
C GLN A 368 -0.42 -2.77 -2.25
N ALA A 369 0.64 -2.64 -3.06
CA ALA A 369 1.00 -3.58 -4.13
C ALA A 369 -0.17 -4.00 -5.01
N THR A 370 -0.91 -3.00 -5.48
CA THR A 370 -1.86 -3.10 -6.60
C THR A 370 -1.44 -2.12 -7.68
N GLN A 371 -1.91 -2.26 -8.92
CA GLN A 371 -1.56 -1.31 -9.99
C GLN A 371 -2.71 -1.03 -10.95
N LEU A 372 -3.10 0.24 -11.05
CA LEU A 372 -3.94 0.76 -12.14
C LEU A 372 -3.11 1.74 -12.97
N SER A 373 -2.71 1.29 -14.18
CA SER A 373 -1.71 1.97 -15.01
C SER A 373 -2.13 2.00 -16.48
N ASN A 374 -2.13 3.19 -17.10
CA ASN A 374 -2.53 3.35 -18.51
C ASN A 374 -3.93 2.76 -18.78
N VAL A 375 -4.93 3.24 -18.04
CA VAL A 375 -6.34 2.82 -18.19
C VAL A 375 -7.22 4.01 -18.55
N GLY A 376 -8.03 3.82 -19.59
CA GLY A 376 -8.96 4.81 -20.12
C GLY A 376 -10.40 4.59 -19.71
N PHE A 377 -11.14 5.67 -19.53
CA PHE A 377 -12.54 5.67 -19.10
C PHE A 377 -13.37 6.52 -20.06
N ASN A 378 -14.13 5.87 -20.95
CA ASN A 378 -15.06 6.50 -21.87
C ASN A 378 -16.48 6.48 -21.31
N MET A 379 -17.08 7.66 -21.16
CA MET A 379 -18.39 7.88 -20.58
C MET A 379 -19.21 8.88 -21.42
N PRO A 380 -20.55 8.88 -21.31
CA PRO A 380 -21.39 9.90 -21.93
C PRO A 380 -21.00 11.33 -21.50
N HIS A 381 -21.05 12.29 -22.41
CA HIS A 381 -20.86 13.71 -22.10
C HIS A 381 -22.19 14.42 -21.77
N GLY A 382 -22.11 15.54 -21.05
CA GLY A 382 -23.27 16.33 -20.64
C GLY A 382 -23.92 15.77 -19.37
N THR A 383 -25.25 15.83 -19.28
CA THR A 383 -25.99 15.31 -18.13
C THR A 383 -25.97 13.78 -18.15
N THR A 384 -25.23 13.19 -17.20
CA THR A 384 -25.15 11.74 -17.00
C THR A 384 -25.01 11.42 -15.51
N SER A 385 -25.28 10.17 -15.14
CA SER A 385 -25.06 9.60 -13.80
C SER A 385 -23.77 8.77 -13.71
N HIS A 386 -23.00 8.61 -14.80
CA HIS A 386 -21.85 7.70 -14.87
C HIS A 386 -20.65 8.17 -14.03
N VAL A 387 -19.93 7.22 -13.43
CA VAL A 387 -18.70 7.43 -12.64
C VAL A 387 -17.56 6.59 -13.22
N GLY A 388 -16.38 7.18 -13.44
CA GLY A 388 -15.24 6.44 -14.00
C GLY A 388 -14.68 5.42 -13.02
N LEU A 389 -14.15 5.91 -11.90
CA LEU A 389 -13.57 5.11 -10.83
C LEU A 389 -14.25 5.42 -9.50
N THR A 390 -14.53 4.39 -8.70
CA THR A 390 -15.03 4.52 -7.32
C THR A 390 -14.17 3.71 -6.36
N THR A 391 -13.96 4.20 -5.14
CA THR A 391 -13.37 3.43 -4.03
C THR A 391 -14.30 3.37 -2.81
N GLN A 392 -15.61 3.49 -3.07
CA GLN A 392 -16.65 3.62 -2.04
C GLN A 392 -17.11 2.30 -1.41
N TYR A 393 -16.57 1.15 -1.82
CA TYR A 393 -17.08 -0.17 -1.40
C TYR A 393 -16.54 -0.64 -0.04
N ASP A 394 -15.52 0.04 0.50
CA ASP A 394 -14.88 -0.24 1.79
C ASP A 394 -13.84 0.85 2.12
N TYR A 395 -13.23 0.80 3.30
CA TYR A 395 -12.00 1.54 3.58
C TYR A 395 -10.77 0.80 3.01
N ASN A 396 -9.79 1.55 2.49
CA ASN A 396 -8.66 1.03 1.70
C ASN A 396 -7.44 1.95 1.82
N SER A 397 -6.26 1.45 1.44
CA SER A 397 -4.94 2.07 1.67
C SER A 397 -4.01 1.86 0.47
N ASN A 398 -4.30 2.52 -0.66
CA ASN A 398 -3.50 2.35 -1.87
C ASN A 398 -2.24 3.24 -1.86
N LEU A 399 -1.25 2.95 -2.70
CA LEU A 399 -0.11 3.85 -2.88
C LEU A 399 -0.32 4.78 -4.08
N ILE A 400 -0.67 4.24 -5.25
CA ILE A 400 -0.60 5.00 -6.50
C ILE A 400 -1.53 4.49 -7.61
N LEU A 401 -2.17 5.44 -8.29
CA LEU A 401 -2.85 5.25 -9.58
C LEU A 401 -2.19 6.17 -10.63
N ASN A 402 -1.84 5.64 -11.81
CA ASN A 402 -0.96 6.34 -12.75
C ASN A 402 -1.41 6.29 -14.23
N ASP A 403 -1.12 7.36 -14.98
CA ASP A 403 -1.34 7.47 -16.43
C ASP A 403 -2.81 7.20 -16.87
N LEU A 404 -3.77 7.57 -16.04
CA LEU A 404 -5.20 7.35 -16.30
C LEU A 404 -5.83 8.50 -17.11
N TRP A 405 -6.86 8.20 -17.90
CA TRP A 405 -7.60 9.25 -18.62
C TRP A 405 -9.11 9.04 -18.63
N PHE A 406 -9.84 10.13 -18.37
CA PHE A 406 -11.29 10.15 -18.23
C PHE A 406 -11.92 11.10 -19.24
N ASN A 407 -12.88 10.59 -20.02
CA ASN A 407 -13.53 11.28 -21.13
C ASN A 407 -15.05 11.22 -20.95
N GLY A 408 -15.68 12.36 -20.64
CA GLY A 408 -17.08 12.45 -20.24
C GLY A 408 -17.33 11.98 -18.80
N GLY A 409 -18.60 11.76 -18.43
CA GLY A 409 -19.01 11.28 -17.11
C GLY A 409 -19.46 12.37 -16.13
N ASN A 410 -20.18 11.95 -15.09
CA ASN A 410 -20.56 12.85 -13.99
C ASN A 410 -19.35 13.11 -13.09
N ILE A 411 -18.71 12.03 -12.66
CA ILE A 411 -17.52 12.04 -11.79
C ILE A 411 -16.42 11.22 -12.46
N GLY A 412 -15.21 11.77 -12.58
CA GLY A 412 -14.05 11.00 -13.03
C GLY A 412 -13.65 9.95 -11.99
N MET A 413 -13.25 10.39 -10.79
CA MET A 413 -12.97 9.52 -9.64
C MET A 413 -13.79 9.92 -8.40
N LYS A 414 -14.39 8.94 -7.71
CA LYS A 414 -15.12 9.12 -6.44
C LYS A 414 -14.40 8.34 -5.33
N LEU A 415 -13.73 9.05 -4.43
CA LEU A 415 -12.73 8.47 -3.53
C LEU A 415 -13.20 8.44 -2.07
N SER A 416 -12.91 7.33 -1.40
CA SER A 416 -13.05 7.11 0.05
C SER A 416 -11.94 6.16 0.53
N GLY A 417 -10.98 6.61 1.33
CA GLY A 417 -9.84 5.76 1.75
C GLY A 417 -8.86 6.45 2.70
N GLN A 418 -7.65 5.89 2.82
CA GLN A 418 -6.57 6.44 3.63
C GLN A 418 -5.71 7.42 2.81
N GLN A 419 -5.04 6.97 1.75
CA GLN A 419 -4.12 7.81 0.96
C GLN A 419 -4.03 7.42 -0.51
N TRP A 420 -3.57 8.35 -1.36
CA TRP A 420 -3.19 8.13 -2.76
C TRP A 420 -2.20 9.17 -3.29
N VAL A 421 -1.26 8.76 -4.15
CA VAL A 421 -0.76 9.63 -5.24
C VAL A 421 -1.42 9.29 -6.58
N PHE A 422 -1.81 10.33 -7.31
CA PHE A 422 -2.41 10.30 -8.63
C PHE A 422 -1.46 10.95 -9.64
N ARG A 423 -0.80 10.16 -10.48
CA ARG A 423 0.24 10.67 -11.42
C ARG A 423 -0.24 10.71 -12.87
N ASN A 424 -0.01 11.85 -13.55
CA ASN A 424 -0.27 12.07 -14.99
C ASN A 424 -1.73 11.76 -15.39
N ILE A 425 -2.68 11.90 -14.47
CA ILE A 425 -4.09 11.66 -14.75
C ILE A 425 -4.68 12.84 -15.53
N SER A 426 -5.48 12.55 -16.55
CA SER A 426 -6.10 13.57 -17.41
C SER A 426 -7.63 13.44 -17.43
N PHE A 427 -8.33 14.51 -17.11
CA PHE A 427 -9.80 14.60 -17.10
C PHE A 427 -10.29 15.56 -18.17
N TYR A 428 -11.21 15.10 -19.02
CA TYR A 428 -11.82 15.90 -20.08
C TYR A 428 -13.35 15.80 -20.05
N GLY A 429 -14.01 16.94 -19.80
CA GLY A 429 -15.46 17.08 -19.93
C GLY A 429 -16.30 16.25 -18.95
N THR A 430 -15.79 15.97 -17.75
CA THR A 430 -16.60 15.46 -16.63
C THR A 430 -17.32 16.62 -15.92
N SER A 431 -18.43 16.37 -15.21
CA SER A 431 -19.02 17.42 -14.36
C SER A 431 -18.13 17.77 -13.14
N THR A 432 -17.66 16.76 -12.41
CA THR A 432 -16.60 16.87 -11.41
C THR A 432 -15.47 15.93 -11.83
N ALA A 433 -14.20 16.36 -11.82
CA ALA A 433 -13.11 15.44 -12.17
C ALA A 433 -12.82 14.46 -11.03
N VAL A 434 -12.69 14.95 -9.79
CA VAL A 434 -12.53 14.11 -8.60
C VAL A 434 -13.43 14.58 -7.46
N GLN A 435 -14.17 13.65 -6.85
CA GLN A 435 -14.72 13.81 -5.50
C GLN A 435 -13.73 13.12 -4.53
N ALA A 436 -13.08 13.90 -3.69
CA ALA A 436 -11.86 13.53 -2.96
C ALA A 436 -12.13 13.38 -1.44
N GLY A 437 -12.37 12.14 -1.02
CA GLY A 437 -12.39 11.72 0.38
C GLY A 437 -11.22 10.80 0.72
N ALA A 438 -10.26 11.29 1.49
CA ALA A 438 -9.18 10.48 2.07
C ALA A 438 -8.61 11.15 3.34
N THR A 439 -7.61 10.55 3.96
CA THR A 439 -6.68 11.28 4.83
C THR A 439 -5.74 12.15 3.98
N ASP A 440 -4.92 11.57 3.12
CA ASP A 440 -3.97 12.32 2.27
C ASP A 440 -4.18 12.05 0.78
N ILE A 441 -4.06 13.08 -0.05
CA ILE A 441 -4.20 12.94 -1.51
C ILE A 441 -3.16 13.82 -2.20
N LEU A 442 -2.40 13.24 -3.14
CA LEU A 442 -1.43 13.97 -3.95
C LEU A 442 -1.75 13.83 -5.44
N PHE A 443 -1.81 14.94 -6.18
CA PHE A 443 -1.87 14.94 -7.66
C PHE A 443 -0.54 15.42 -8.25
N LEU A 444 0.07 14.64 -9.14
CA LEU A 444 1.37 14.93 -9.74
C LEU A 444 1.29 14.96 -11.27
N GLY A 445 1.47 16.15 -11.86
CA GLY A 445 1.48 16.32 -13.33
C GLY A 445 0.12 16.13 -14.01
N CYS A 446 -0.98 16.32 -13.29
CA CYS A 446 -2.34 16.03 -13.75
C CYS A 446 -2.96 17.15 -14.58
N ARG A 447 -3.95 16.81 -15.42
CA ARG A 447 -4.61 17.72 -16.36
C ARG A 447 -6.12 17.70 -16.17
N PHE A 448 -6.73 18.88 -16.11
CA PHE A 448 -8.16 19.08 -15.92
C PHE A 448 -8.64 20.04 -17.02
N SER A 449 -9.63 19.64 -17.81
CA SER A 449 -10.08 20.37 -18.99
C SER A 449 -11.59 20.27 -19.18
N GLY A 450 -12.26 21.43 -19.25
CA GLY A 450 -13.70 21.52 -19.51
C GLY A 450 -14.60 20.93 -18.40
N ASN A 451 -14.11 20.91 -17.15
CA ASN A 451 -14.85 20.40 -15.99
C ASN A 451 -15.56 21.55 -15.26
N ARG A 452 -16.73 21.33 -14.64
CA ARG A 452 -17.32 22.37 -13.74
C ARG A 452 -16.52 22.46 -12.45
N VAL A 453 -16.13 21.32 -11.86
CA VAL A 453 -15.21 21.25 -10.72
C VAL A 453 -14.03 20.34 -11.08
N GLY A 454 -12.82 20.78 -10.74
CA GLY A 454 -11.65 19.91 -10.76
C GLY A 454 -11.71 18.89 -9.62
N ILE A 455 -11.22 19.28 -8.46
CA ILE A 455 -11.15 18.45 -7.25
C ILE A 455 -12.13 19.03 -6.21
N ASP A 456 -13.18 18.29 -5.89
CA ASP A 456 -14.01 18.52 -4.71
C ASP A 456 -13.34 17.83 -3.51
N ALA A 457 -12.50 18.59 -2.80
CA ALA A 457 -11.73 18.15 -1.66
C ALA A 457 -12.49 18.24 -0.33
N THR A 458 -13.79 18.56 -0.33
CA THR A 458 -14.55 18.79 0.92
C THR A 458 -14.62 17.56 1.83
N GLY A 459 -14.39 16.36 1.31
CA GLY A 459 -14.29 15.11 2.08
C GLY A 459 -12.88 14.74 2.57
N THR A 460 -11.84 15.52 2.24
CA THR A 460 -10.44 15.21 2.63
C THR A 460 -10.18 15.61 4.09
N SER A 461 -9.84 14.65 4.93
CA SER A 461 -9.72 14.82 6.39
C SER A 461 -8.33 15.26 6.85
N GLY A 462 -7.29 14.93 6.08
CA GLY A 462 -5.90 15.35 6.27
C GLY A 462 -5.50 16.45 5.31
N SER A 463 -4.76 16.13 4.25
CA SER A 463 -4.26 17.07 3.23
C SER A 463 -4.59 16.71 1.78
N LEU A 464 -4.71 17.73 0.94
CA LEU A 464 -4.66 17.65 -0.51
C LEU A 464 -3.44 18.42 -1.02
N THR A 465 -2.55 17.73 -1.73
CA THR A 465 -1.38 18.30 -2.41
C THR A 465 -1.57 18.21 -3.92
N VAL A 466 -1.23 19.26 -4.67
CA VAL A 466 -1.30 19.28 -6.15
C VAL A 466 -0.03 19.92 -6.72
N ILE A 467 0.69 19.16 -7.54
CA ILE A 467 2.02 19.50 -8.06
C ILE A 467 2.01 19.44 -9.59
N ASP A 468 2.66 20.40 -10.25
CA ASP A 468 2.93 20.42 -11.70
C ASP A 468 1.69 20.26 -12.61
N SER A 469 0.51 20.59 -12.09
CA SER A 469 -0.79 20.27 -12.71
C SER A 469 -1.41 21.50 -13.40
N ASN A 470 -2.35 21.27 -14.33
CA ASN A 470 -3.01 22.35 -15.10
C ASN A 470 -4.54 22.16 -15.15
N ALA A 471 -5.29 23.23 -14.86
CA ALA A 471 -6.73 23.32 -14.99
C ALA A 471 -7.14 24.40 -16.00
N SER A 472 -7.69 23.99 -17.14
CA SER A 472 -8.06 24.86 -18.26
C SER A 472 -9.55 24.78 -18.59
N GLY A 473 -10.24 25.93 -18.60
CA GLY A 473 -11.70 25.95 -18.77
C GLY A 473 -12.41 25.18 -17.65
N VAL A 474 -12.03 25.44 -16.39
CA VAL A 474 -12.62 24.86 -15.19
C VAL A 474 -13.15 25.98 -14.29
N ASP A 475 -14.42 25.92 -13.88
CA ASP A 475 -15.07 27.03 -13.14
C ASP A 475 -14.47 27.20 -11.73
N THR A 476 -14.11 26.11 -11.08
CA THR A 476 -13.33 26.10 -9.82
C THR A 476 -12.43 24.88 -9.78
N PHE A 477 -11.12 25.09 -9.65
CA PHE A 477 -10.16 23.99 -9.71
C PHE A 477 -10.19 23.14 -8.43
N VAL A 478 -10.04 23.73 -7.24
CA VAL A 478 -10.18 23.05 -5.95
C VAL A 478 -11.32 23.65 -5.14
N VAL A 479 -12.24 22.80 -4.67
CA VAL A 479 -13.24 23.16 -3.65
C VAL A 479 -12.82 22.53 -2.33
N ALA A 480 -12.63 23.36 -1.30
CA ALA A 480 -12.17 22.97 0.02
C ALA A 480 -13.26 23.19 1.08
N ALA A 481 -13.18 22.43 2.17
CA ALA A 481 -13.96 22.69 3.37
C ALA A 481 -13.48 23.99 4.05
N ASN A 482 -14.26 24.49 5.02
CA ASN A 482 -13.83 25.59 5.89
C ASN A 482 -13.62 25.02 7.29
N THR A 483 -12.38 24.67 7.62
CA THR A 483 -12.00 23.95 8.84
C THR A 483 -11.37 24.87 9.88
N THR A 484 -11.60 24.56 11.16
CA THR A 484 -10.95 25.23 12.30
C THR A 484 -9.74 24.44 12.81
N GLY A 485 -9.70 23.12 12.59
CA GLY A 485 -8.52 22.26 12.79
C GLY A 485 -7.55 22.31 11.62
N ALA A 486 -6.47 21.54 11.70
CA ALA A 486 -5.41 21.47 10.69
C ALA A 486 -5.78 20.65 9.44
N GLY A 487 -6.84 19.84 9.53
CA GLY A 487 -7.36 19.00 8.45
C GLY A 487 -8.03 19.81 7.34
N ASN A 488 -8.12 19.19 6.17
CA ASN A 488 -8.38 19.85 4.88
C ASN A 488 -7.29 20.87 4.48
N ALA A 489 -6.03 20.59 4.85
CA ALA A 489 -4.89 21.37 4.41
C ALA A 489 -4.72 21.28 2.88
N ILE A 490 -4.50 22.40 2.20
CA ILE A 490 -4.36 22.46 0.74
C ILE A 490 -2.96 22.98 0.39
N ILE A 491 -2.20 22.22 -0.41
CA ILE A 491 -0.87 22.58 -0.91
C ILE A 491 -0.91 22.57 -2.43
N LEU A 492 -0.52 23.66 -3.08
CA LEU A 492 -0.46 23.79 -4.54
C LEU A 492 0.94 24.22 -4.98
N GLU A 493 1.58 23.53 -5.92
CA GLU A 493 2.91 23.89 -6.40
C GLU A 493 3.05 23.74 -7.92
N ASN A 494 3.55 24.80 -8.59
CA ASN A 494 3.60 24.89 -10.06
C ASN A 494 2.26 24.51 -10.73
N VAL A 495 1.18 25.10 -10.23
CA VAL A 495 -0.20 24.85 -10.68
C VAL A 495 -0.63 25.92 -11.67
N GLN A 496 -1.03 25.52 -12.87
CA GLN A 496 -1.58 26.42 -13.87
C GLN A 496 -3.12 26.46 -13.77
N SER A 497 -3.70 27.65 -13.65
CA SER A 497 -5.16 27.83 -13.63
C SER A 497 -5.57 29.21 -14.16
N SER A 498 -6.72 29.27 -14.84
CA SER A 498 -7.27 30.49 -15.46
C SER A 498 -8.51 31.05 -14.77
N GLY A 499 -8.88 30.55 -13.58
CA GLY A 499 -10.12 30.89 -12.89
C GLY A 499 -9.98 30.88 -11.36
N THR A 500 -11.04 30.47 -10.66
CA THR A 500 -10.97 30.23 -9.21
C THR A 500 -10.12 28.98 -8.94
N THR A 501 -8.96 29.17 -8.33
CA THR A 501 -8.00 28.07 -8.10
C THR A 501 -8.35 27.31 -6.83
N VAL A 502 -8.73 28.02 -5.76
CA VAL A 502 -9.24 27.44 -4.52
C VAL A 502 -10.45 28.22 -4.01
N SER A 503 -11.55 27.50 -3.75
CA SER A 503 -12.75 28.00 -3.07
C SER A 503 -12.97 27.24 -1.77
N ALA A 504 -12.83 27.90 -0.62
CA ALA A 504 -13.02 27.31 0.70
C ALA A 504 -14.38 27.72 1.26
N GLY A 505 -15.23 26.75 1.62
CA GLY A 505 -16.57 27.03 2.16
C GLY A 505 -17.48 27.86 1.23
N GLY A 506 -17.24 27.82 -0.08
CA GLY A 506 -17.95 28.64 -1.08
C GLY A 506 -17.37 30.04 -1.34
N VAL A 507 -16.25 30.40 -0.70
CA VAL A 507 -15.54 31.67 -0.92
C VAL A 507 -14.23 31.41 -1.68
N ALA A 508 -14.04 32.09 -2.81
CA ALA A 508 -12.77 32.07 -3.53
C ALA A 508 -11.66 32.70 -2.68
N ILE A 509 -10.65 31.90 -2.32
CA ILE A 509 -9.47 32.33 -1.55
C ILE A 509 -8.19 32.37 -2.38
N LEU A 510 -8.20 31.75 -3.57
CA LEU A 510 -7.11 31.83 -4.54
C LEU A 510 -7.67 31.83 -5.97
N ALA A 511 -7.07 32.63 -6.86
CA ALA A 511 -7.40 32.68 -8.28
C ALA A 511 -6.14 32.85 -9.13
N GLY A 512 -6.13 32.24 -10.32
CA GLY A 512 -4.97 32.21 -11.21
C GLY A 512 -3.89 31.18 -10.84
N SER A 513 -2.83 31.13 -11.64
CA SER A 513 -1.72 30.16 -11.50
C SER A 513 -0.83 30.43 -10.28
N VAL A 514 -0.27 29.36 -9.73
CA VAL A 514 0.71 29.33 -8.63
C VAL A 514 2.05 28.88 -9.19
N SER A 515 3.05 29.76 -9.24
CA SER A 515 4.39 29.47 -9.81
C SER A 515 5.44 29.00 -8.81
N ASP A 516 5.15 29.10 -7.52
CA ASP A 516 5.96 28.60 -6.40
C ASP A 516 5.09 27.60 -5.61
N THR A 517 5.24 27.48 -4.30
CA THR A 517 4.31 26.72 -3.44
C THR A 517 3.31 27.64 -2.73
N TRP A 518 2.02 27.32 -2.77
CA TRP A 518 0.96 27.98 -2.00
C TRP A 518 0.33 27.00 -1.01
N VAL A 519 0.07 27.47 0.22
CA VAL A 519 -0.33 26.64 1.36
C VAL A 519 -1.55 27.23 2.08
N HIS A 520 -2.46 26.36 2.50
CA HIS A 520 -3.56 26.61 3.43
C HIS A 520 -3.53 25.50 4.50
N GLY A 521 -3.46 25.84 5.79
CA GLY A 521 -3.29 24.90 6.89
C GLY A 521 -2.18 25.33 7.87
N ASP A 522 -1.64 24.40 8.66
CA ASP A 522 -0.57 24.70 9.62
C ASP A 522 0.83 24.71 8.98
N VAL A 523 1.57 25.80 9.22
CA VAL A 523 2.89 26.07 8.68
C VAL A 523 3.91 26.23 9.81
N TYR A 524 5.12 25.72 9.60
CA TYR A 524 6.32 26.02 10.37
C TYR A 524 7.37 26.64 9.44
N ASP A 525 7.74 27.89 9.72
CA ASP A 525 8.70 28.67 8.91
C ASP A 525 10.17 28.30 9.25
N PRO A 526 11.14 28.48 8.33
CA PRO A 526 12.54 28.13 8.58
C PRO A 526 13.13 28.81 9.82
N GLY A 527 13.72 27.99 10.71
CA GLY A 527 14.26 28.44 12.00
C GLY A 527 13.20 28.83 13.05
N SER A 528 11.92 28.58 12.81
CA SER A 528 10.82 28.86 13.74
C SER A 528 10.15 27.58 14.25
N THR A 529 10.29 27.32 15.55
CA THR A 529 9.55 26.23 16.23
C THR A 529 8.07 26.57 16.51
N ASN A 530 7.56 27.68 15.97
CA ASN A 530 6.18 28.14 16.22
C ASN A 530 5.28 27.78 15.03
N MET A 531 4.22 27.02 15.31
CA MET A 531 3.13 26.79 14.36
C MET A 531 2.42 28.10 14.00
N ARG A 532 2.04 28.22 12.73
CA ARG A 532 1.29 29.32 12.15
C ARG A 532 0.21 28.79 11.21
N ARG A 533 -1.07 28.85 11.62
CA ARG A 533 -2.21 28.59 10.73
C ARG A 533 -2.29 29.69 9.66
N VAL A 534 -2.26 29.31 8.39
CA VAL A 534 -2.45 30.22 7.25
C VAL A 534 -3.72 29.85 6.47
N SER A 535 -4.47 30.86 6.03
CA SER A 535 -5.66 30.66 5.18
C SER A 535 -5.37 30.75 3.68
N GLY A 536 -4.09 30.83 3.29
CA GLY A 536 -3.64 30.96 1.91
C GLY A 536 -2.41 31.86 1.80
N GLU A 537 -1.24 31.26 1.62
CA GLU A 537 0.04 31.97 1.57
C GLU A 537 1.02 31.31 0.58
N THR A 538 1.80 32.12 -0.14
CA THR A 538 2.89 31.62 -0.99
C THR A 538 4.18 31.49 -0.18
N VAL A 539 4.68 30.27 -0.01
CA VAL A 539 5.99 29.96 0.56
C VAL A 539 6.99 29.63 -0.56
N ARG A 540 8.29 29.58 -0.24
CA ARG A 540 9.36 29.44 -1.25
C ARG A 540 9.97 28.05 -1.27
N THR A 541 9.70 27.27 -2.32
CA THR A 541 10.39 25.99 -2.57
C THR A 541 11.50 26.17 -3.61
N VAL A 542 12.75 25.95 -3.19
CA VAL A 542 13.91 26.04 -4.08
C VAL A 542 14.17 24.66 -4.70
N ARG A 543 13.31 24.25 -5.63
CA ARG A 543 13.44 22.99 -6.38
C ARG A 543 14.87 22.79 -6.92
N SER A 544 15.50 21.66 -6.60
CA SER A 544 16.78 21.28 -7.22
C SER A 544 16.58 20.92 -8.68
N SER A 545 17.34 21.54 -9.59
CA SER A 545 17.29 21.24 -11.04
C SER A 545 17.69 19.81 -11.38
N THR A 546 18.39 19.10 -10.48
CA THR A 546 18.73 17.68 -10.61
C THR A 546 17.48 16.78 -10.55
N LEU A 547 16.36 17.28 -10.04
CA LEU A 547 15.10 16.53 -9.91
C LEU A 547 14.10 16.80 -11.06
N LEU A 548 14.42 17.71 -11.99
CA LEU A 548 13.44 18.27 -12.91
C LEU A 548 13.55 17.75 -14.35
N ASP A 549 12.43 17.83 -15.07
CA ASP A 549 12.36 17.91 -16.52
C ASP A 549 11.67 19.24 -16.89
N GLY A 550 12.45 20.17 -17.45
CA GLY A 550 12.03 21.56 -17.61
C GLY A 550 11.77 22.24 -16.26
N ASP A 551 10.53 22.69 -16.04
CA ASP A 551 10.05 23.31 -14.80
C ASP A 551 9.48 22.30 -13.78
N LYS A 552 9.22 21.06 -14.20
CA LYS A 552 8.44 20.05 -13.46
C LYS A 552 9.33 18.98 -12.84
N TYR A 553 8.86 18.31 -11.79
CA TYR A 553 9.53 17.10 -11.31
C TYR A 553 9.52 16.01 -12.40
N PHE A 554 10.68 15.40 -12.64
CA PHE A 554 10.80 14.32 -13.60
C PHE A 554 9.91 13.13 -13.19
N THR A 555 9.16 12.60 -14.15
CA THR A 555 8.31 11.41 -13.97
C THR A 555 8.40 10.49 -15.17
N LYS A 556 8.20 9.18 -14.95
CA LYS A 556 8.34 8.17 -15.99
C LYS A 556 7.34 7.03 -15.82
N SER A 557 6.45 6.88 -16.81
CA SER A 557 5.45 5.80 -16.86
C SER A 557 6.10 4.41 -16.79
N PRO A 558 5.42 3.40 -16.20
CA PRO A 558 5.90 2.03 -16.13
C PRO A 558 6.29 1.49 -17.52
N PRO A 559 7.52 1.00 -17.71
CA PRO A 559 7.96 0.54 -19.01
C PRO A 559 7.29 -0.79 -19.38
N THR A 560 6.51 -0.78 -20.46
CA THR A 560 5.93 -2.00 -21.05
C THR A 560 6.92 -2.75 -21.94
N TYR A 561 8.01 -2.08 -22.34
CA TYR A 561 9.02 -2.59 -23.26
C TYR A 561 8.48 -2.95 -24.66
N GLN A 562 7.32 -2.38 -25.04
CA GLN A 562 6.64 -2.59 -26.32
C GLN A 562 7.48 -2.23 -27.55
N GLU A 563 8.49 -1.37 -27.38
CA GLU A 563 9.42 -0.95 -28.42
C GLU A 563 10.38 -2.07 -28.86
N TYR A 564 10.50 -3.16 -28.09
CA TYR A 564 11.33 -4.30 -28.43
C TYR A 564 10.52 -5.47 -29.01
N PRO A 565 10.91 -6.04 -30.16
CA PRO A 565 10.31 -7.27 -30.66
C PRO A 565 10.68 -8.45 -29.75
N VAL A 566 9.85 -9.50 -29.73
CA VAL A 566 10.06 -10.70 -28.89
C VAL A 566 11.46 -11.33 -29.01
N GLY A 567 12.09 -11.26 -30.18
CA GLY A 567 13.47 -11.74 -30.38
C GLY A 567 14.56 -10.96 -29.62
N GLN A 568 14.22 -9.84 -28.97
CA GLN A 568 15.11 -9.05 -28.10
C GLN A 568 14.79 -9.19 -26.61
N VAL A 569 13.79 -10.00 -26.26
CA VAL A 569 13.39 -10.31 -24.89
C VAL A 569 13.78 -11.76 -24.56
N LEU A 570 14.67 -11.95 -23.59
CA LEU A 570 15.16 -13.26 -23.18
C LEU A 570 14.32 -13.78 -22.01
N ASN A 571 13.56 -14.86 -22.21
CA ASN A 571 12.98 -15.61 -21.08
C ASN A 571 14.13 -16.34 -20.35
N ILE A 572 14.31 -16.05 -19.06
CA ILE A 572 15.40 -16.60 -18.26
C ILE A 572 15.34 -18.12 -18.09
N LYS A 573 14.14 -18.72 -18.10
CA LYS A 573 13.94 -20.18 -17.97
C LYS A 573 14.25 -20.95 -19.26
N THR A 574 14.44 -20.28 -20.39
CA THR A 574 14.64 -20.92 -21.71
C THR A 574 16.08 -20.86 -22.23
N VAL A 575 17.05 -20.42 -21.41
CA VAL A 575 18.45 -20.30 -21.83
C VAL A 575 19.11 -21.68 -21.90
N SER A 576 19.53 -22.07 -23.11
CA SER A 576 20.14 -23.39 -23.35
C SER A 576 21.41 -23.59 -22.51
N GLY A 577 21.53 -24.76 -21.87
CA GLY A 577 22.64 -25.09 -20.96
C GLY A 577 22.65 -24.35 -19.61
N ARG A 578 21.75 -23.36 -19.41
CA ARG A 578 21.64 -22.56 -18.18
C ARG A 578 20.22 -22.65 -17.57
N PRO A 579 19.75 -23.84 -17.16
CA PRO A 579 18.40 -24.00 -16.66
C PRO A 579 18.18 -23.16 -15.39
N VAL A 580 17.13 -22.34 -15.40
CA VAL A 580 16.63 -21.57 -14.26
C VAL A 580 15.18 -22.01 -14.06
N TYR A 581 14.83 -22.41 -12.84
CA TYR A 581 13.61 -23.16 -12.56
C TYR A 581 12.50 -22.27 -12.00
N GLY A 582 12.81 -21.44 -11.01
CA GLY A 582 11.81 -20.68 -10.26
C GLY A 582 10.78 -21.59 -9.58
N ASP A 583 11.20 -22.72 -9.01
CA ASP A 583 10.33 -23.77 -8.46
C ASP A 583 10.16 -23.75 -6.93
N GLY A 584 10.66 -22.71 -6.26
CA GLY A 584 10.60 -22.56 -4.82
C GLY A 584 11.57 -23.45 -4.03
N THR A 585 12.41 -24.25 -4.69
CA THR A 585 13.30 -25.23 -4.01
C THR A 585 14.68 -25.43 -4.64
N THR A 586 14.87 -24.99 -5.89
CA THR A 586 16.12 -25.16 -6.66
C THR A 586 16.98 -23.90 -6.58
N ASP A 587 18.28 -24.06 -6.31
CA ASP A 587 19.23 -22.94 -6.26
C ASP A 587 19.55 -22.44 -7.68
N ASP A 588 18.88 -21.35 -8.07
CA ASP A 588 19.01 -20.73 -9.39
C ASP A 588 20.21 -19.75 -9.48
N THR A 589 20.89 -19.45 -8.35
CA THR A 589 21.85 -18.34 -8.18
C THR A 589 22.89 -18.24 -9.28
N GLN A 590 23.58 -19.35 -9.58
CA GLN A 590 24.70 -19.36 -10.51
C GLN A 590 24.22 -19.12 -11.96
N ASN A 591 23.09 -19.71 -12.34
CA ASN A 591 22.59 -19.59 -13.71
C ASN A 591 21.95 -18.21 -13.94
N ILE A 592 21.25 -17.63 -12.96
CA ILE A 592 20.77 -16.24 -13.03
C ILE A 592 21.94 -15.27 -13.22
N ASN A 593 22.98 -15.35 -12.38
CA ASN A 593 24.16 -14.49 -12.50
C ASN A 593 24.87 -14.63 -13.86
N LEU A 594 25.05 -15.87 -14.36
CA LEU A 594 25.68 -16.09 -15.67
C LEU A 594 24.82 -15.57 -16.83
N ILE A 595 23.48 -15.68 -16.75
CA ILE A 595 22.58 -15.11 -17.77
C ILE A 595 22.64 -13.57 -17.75
N LEU A 596 22.63 -12.96 -16.57
CA LEU A 596 22.74 -11.50 -16.40
C LEU A 596 24.12 -10.96 -16.84
N ALA A 597 25.19 -11.73 -16.73
CA ALA A 597 26.49 -11.37 -17.28
C ALA A 597 26.54 -11.51 -18.81
N GLU A 598 26.21 -12.69 -19.35
CA GLU A 598 26.65 -13.13 -20.69
C GLU A 598 25.80 -12.64 -21.87
N ASN A 599 24.62 -12.05 -21.65
CA ASN A 599 23.67 -11.74 -22.74
C ASN A 599 23.50 -10.22 -22.99
N PRO A 600 24.56 -9.42 -23.27
CA PRO A 600 24.50 -7.96 -23.40
C PRO A 600 23.62 -7.47 -24.57
N ASP A 601 23.45 -8.28 -25.61
CA ASP A 601 22.66 -7.91 -26.78
C ASP A 601 21.15 -7.91 -26.52
N CYS A 602 20.70 -8.75 -25.59
CA CYS A 602 19.30 -8.84 -25.14
C CYS A 602 18.88 -7.56 -24.41
N LYS A 603 17.77 -6.97 -24.86
CA LYS A 603 17.31 -5.66 -24.37
C LYS A 603 16.50 -5.75 -23.09
N VAL A 604 15.81 -6.87 -22.89
CA VAL A 604 15.00 -7.18 -21.70
C VAL A 604 15.21 -8.64 -21.32
N ILE A 605 15.25 -8.91 -20.01
CA ILE A 605 15.24 -10.24 -19.42
C ILE A 605 13.88 -10.45 -18.74
N TYR A 606 13.08 -11.38 -19.28
CA TYR A 606 11.79 -11.76 -18.71
C TYR A 606 11.98 -12.89 -17.70
N PHE A 607 11.42 -12.70 -16.51
CA PHE A 607 11.28 -13.69 -15.46
C PHE A 607 9.80 -14.14 -15.41
N PRO A 608 9.43 -15.26 -16.03
CA PRO A 608 8.09 -15.84 -15.87
C PRO A 608 7.77 -16.14 -14.40
N ALA A 609 6.50 -16.30 -14.06
CA ALA A 609 6.05 -16.58 -12.71
C ALA A 609 6.78 -17.76 -12.06
N GLY A 610 7.04 -17.64 -10.77
CA GLY A 610 7.78 -18.62 -9.98
C GLY A 610 8.65 -17.97 -8.91
N THR A 611 9.23 -18.82 -8.06
CA THR A 611 10.02 -18.41 -6.91
C THR A 611 11.45 -18.92 -7.09
N TYR A 612 12.32 -18.01 -7.49
CA TYR A 612 13.72 -18.25 -7.79
C TYR A 612 14.51 -18.20 -6.47
N ILE A 613 14.98 -19.36 -6.01
CA ILE A 613 15.71 -19.44 -4.73
C ILE A 613 17.17 -19.09 -4.97
N VAL A 614 17.73 -18.22 -4.11
CA VAL A 614 19.11 -17.76 -4.22
C VAL A 614 19.90 -17.93 -2.91
N THR A 615 21.10 -18.50 -3.01
CA THR A 615 22.05 -18.73 -1.91
C THR A 615 23.21 -17.74 -1.90
N ASP A 616 23.27 -16.84 -2.88
CA ASP A 616 24.25 -15.77 -2.96
C ASP A 616 23.69 -14.54 -3.69
N THR A 617 24.44 -13.44 -3.65
CA THR A 617 24.12 -12.19 -4.34
C THR A 617 23.81 -12.42 -5.84
N ILE A 618 22.64 -11.97 -6.28
CA ILE A 618 22.36 -11.73 -7.69
C ILE A 618 22.92 -10.36 -8.06
N PHE A 619 23.94 -10.34 -8.93
CA PHE A 619 24.51 -9.13 -9.47
C PHE A 619 23.82 -8.76 -10.78
N VAL A 620 23.23 -7.56 -10.83
CA VAL A 620 22.63 -6.98 -12.03
C VAL A 620 23.59 -5.92 -12.59
N PRO A 621 24.31 -6.21 -13.69
CA PRO A 621 25.22 -5.24 -14.30
C PRO A 621 24.46 -4.10 -15.00
N ALA A 622 25.18 -3.03 -15.31
CA ALA A 622 24.68 -1.95 -16.15
C ALA A 622 24.25 -2.45 -17.55
N GLY A 623 23.24 -1.77 -18.13
CA GLY A 623 22.64 -2.10 -19.42
C GLY A 623 21.47 -3.08 -19.35
N ARG A 624 20.94 -3.38 -18.15
CA ARG A 624 19.91 -4.42 -17.95
C ARG A 624 18.50 -3.84 -17.79
N ARG A 625 17.53 -4.59 -18.30
CA ARG A 625 16.10 -4.41 -18.05
C ARG A 625 15.53 -5.76 -17.63
N ILE A 626 14.78 -5.79 -16.55
CA ILE A 626 14.19 -6.99 -15.94
C ILE A 626 12.68 -6.76 -15.84
N ILE A 627 11.88 -7.75 -16.24
CA ILE A 627 10.43 -7.74 -16.03
C ILE A 627 9.92 -9.10 -15.53
N GLY A 628 9.06 -9.08 -14.52
CA GLY A 628 8.35 -10.25 -14.02
C GLY A 628 6.96 -10.44 -14.62
N ASP A 629 6.32 -11.57 -14.31
CA ASP A 629 4.86 -11.64 -14.29
C ASP A 629 4.40 -10.98 -12.98
N ALA A 630 3.57 -9.93 -13.09
CA ALA A 630 3.17 -9.06 -11.99
C ALA A 630 2.65 -9.85 -10.78
N PHE A 631 3.22 -9.55 -9.60
CA PHE A 631 2.98 -10.22 -8.31
C PHE A 631 3.29 -11.73 -8.26
N ALA A 632 3.78 -12.33 -9.36
CA ALA A 632 3.98 -13.77 -9.51
C ALA A 632 5.46 -14.18 -9.65
N SER A 633 6.35 -13.25 -10.02
CA SER A 633 7.79 -13.49 -10.19
C SER A 633 8.58 -13.02 -8.97
N THR A 634 9.10 -13.97 -8.19
CA THR A 634 9.71 -13.71 -6.88
C THR A 634 11.16 -14.21 -6.80
N ILE A 635 12.12 -13.38 -6.38
CA ILE A 635 13.46 -13.84 -5.98
C ILE A 635 13.50 -13.95 -4.45
N SER A 636 13.93 -15.10 -3.92
CA SER A 636 13.89 -15.42 -2.49
C SER A 636 15.23 -15.93 -1.95
N GLY A 637 15.80 -15.21 -0.98
CA GLY A 637 17.08 -15.53 -0.37
C GLY A 637 17.02 -16.63 0.69
N VAL A 638 18.05 -17.48 0.76
CA VAL A 638 18.26 -18.51 1.80
C VAL A 638 19.74 -18.71 2.14
N GLY A 639 20.01 -19.32 3.29
CA GLY A 639 21.32 -19.92 3.59
C GLY A 639 22.37 -18.98 4.18
N SER A 640 23.51 -19.57 4.53
CA SER A 640 24.46 -18.99 5.50
C SER A 640 25.16 -17.71 5.06
N LYS A 641 25.22 -17.39 3.75
CA LYS A 641 25.82 -16.13 3.26
C LYS A 641 25.04 -14.87 3.66
N PHE A 642 23.84 -15.03 4.20
CA PHE A 642 22.99 -13.95 4.70
C PHE A 642 22.58 -14.15 6.18
N GLN A 643 23.13 -15.14 6.89
CA GLN A 643 22.75 -15.44 8.28
C GLN A 643 23.56 -14.65 9.34
N ASP A 644 24.66 -13.99 8.96
CA ASP A 644 25.50 -13.23 9.88
C ASP A 644 25.17 -11.73 9.85
N SER A 645 24.55 -11.23 10.92
CA SER A 645 24.19 -9.81 11.09
C SER A 645 25.41 -8.87 11.21
N ALA A 646 26.58 -9.39 11.59
CA ALA A 646 27.82 -8.63 11.65
C ALA A 646 28.55 -8.59 10.29
N SER A 647 28.14 -9.43 9.34
CA SER A 647 28.71 -9.55 7.98
C SER A 647 27.63 -9.38 6.90
N VAL A 648 26.89 -8.28 6.99
CA VAL A 648 25.75 -7.93 6.11
C VAL A 648 26.11 -8.02 4.62
N ARG A 649 25.24 -8.66 3.83
CA ARG A 649 25.44 -8.87 2.40
C ARG A 649 24.18 -8.56 1.57
N PRO A 650 24.29 -7.90 0.39
CA PRO A 650 23.17 -7.73 -0.52
C PRO A 650 22.74 -9.06 -1.15
N MET A 651 21.44 -9.37 -1.10
CA MET A 651 20.84 -10.48 -1.87
C MET A 651 20.71 -10.12 -3.36
N ILE A 652 20.36 -8.87 -3.68
CA ILE A 652 20.40 -8.34 -5.04
C ILE A 652 21.20 -7.03 -5.05
N LYS A 653 22.18 -6.94 -5.95
CA LYS A 653 23.06 -5.77 -6.09
C LYS A 653 22.99 -5.22 -7.52
N PHE A 654 22.53 -3.98 -7.67
CA PHE A 654 22.42 -3.28 -8.95
C PHE A 654 23.66 -2.40 -9.18
N GLY A 655 24.57 -2.87 -10.05
CA GLY A 655 25.87 -2.28 -10.34
C GLY A 655 26.86 -2.28 -9.17
N TYR A 656 28.08 -1.82 -9.43
CA TYR A 656 29.08 -1.42 -8.45
C TYR A 656 28.98 0.09 -8.14
N PRO A 657 29.53 0.57 -7.01
CA PRO A 657 29.59 2.01 -6.72
C PRO A 657 30.31 2.78 -7.84
N GLY A 658 29.61 3.74 -8.45
CA GLY A 658 30.11 4.51 -9.58
C GLY A 658 29.86 3.91 -10.97
N ASP A 659 29.15 2.79 -11.09
CA ASP A 659 28.58 2.35 -12.38
C ASP A 659 27.56 3.39 -12.87
N ILE A 660 27.54 3.65 -14.18
CA ILE A 660 26.57 4.55 -14.83
C ILE A 660 25.97 3.82 -16.04
N GLY A 661 24.64 3.85 -16.18
CA GLY A 661 23.95 3.27 -17.33
C GLY A 661 22.47 3.01 -17.07
N VAL A 662 21.95 1.92 -17.64
CA VAL A 662 20.56 1.48 -17.49
C VAL A 662 20.46 0.32 -16.51
N ALA A 663 19.54 0.39 -15.55
CA ALA A 663 19.12 -0.74 -14.73
C ALA A 663 17.63 -0.58 -14.38
N GLN A 664 16.76 -1.15 -15.21
CA GLN A 664 15.30 -1.04 -15.08
C GLN A 664 14.71 -2.35 -14.58
N VAL A 665 13.81 -2.30 -13.60
CA VAL A 665 13.10 -3.46 -13.05
C VAL A 665 11.61 -3.17 -13.01
N SER A 666 10.79 -4.12 -13.41
CA SER A 666 9.35 -4.04 -13.18
C SER A 666 8.74 -5.40 -12.83
N ASP A 667 7.61 -5.37 -12.13
CA ASP A 667 6.76 -6.55 -11.88
C ASP A 667 7.43 -7.70 -11.11
N MET A 668 8.42 -7.40 -10.27
CA MET A 668 9.15 -8.36 -9.44
C MET A 668 8.79 -8.26 -7.95
N ILE A 669 8.86 -9.38 -7.24
CA ILE A 669 8.87 -9.41 -5.76
C ILE A 669 10.25 -9.90 -5.28
N PHE A 670 10.76 -9.29 -4.21
CA PHE A 670 11.96 -9.74 -3.51
C PHE A 670 11.60 -10.15 -2.07
N THR A 671 12.17 -11.25 -1.58
CA THR A 671 11.82 -11.82 -0.26
C THR A 671 12.95 -12.68 0.31
N VAL A 672 12.72 -13.26 1.49
CA VAL A 672 13.61 -14.24 2.14
C VAL A 672 12.81 -15.46 2.57
N ALA A 673 13.34 -16.65 2.28
CA ALA A 673 12.74 -17.94 2.61
C ALA A 673 13.29 -18.56 3.92
N ASP A 674 14.34 -17.96 4.51
CA ASP A 674 14.93 -18.31 5.80
C ASP A 674 14.98 -17.04 6.68
N ILE A 675 15.33 -17.20 7.97
CA ILE A 675 15.56 -16.08 8.89
C ILE A 675 17.02 -15.64 8.70
N LEU A 676 17.24 -14.49 8.04
CA LEU A 676 18.53 -14.07 7.50
C LEU A 676 18.94 -12.68 8.01
N PRO A 677 19.41 -12.55 9.26
CA PRO A 677 19.67 -11.24 9.88
C PRO A 677 20.87 -10.48 9.29
N GLY A 678 21.64 -11.09 8.38
CA GLY A 678 22.64 -10.44 7.54
C GLY A 678 22.16 -10.09 6.13
N CYS A 679 20.90 -10.38 5.78
CA CYS A 679 20.35 -10.08 4.45
C CYS A 679 19.98 -8.60 4.32
N LYS A 680 20.73 -7.87 3.49
CA LYS A 680 20.25 -6.63 2.86
C LYS A 680 19.53 -7.03 1.57
N VAL A 681 18.22 -6.87 1.47
CA VAL A 681 17.48 -7.52 0.37
C VAL A 681 17.81 -6.91 -0.99
N VAL A 682 17.83 -5.57 -1.09
CA VAL A 682 18.24 -4.84 -2.31
C VAL A 682 19.27 -3.76 -1.99
N GLU A 683 20.30 -3.66 -2.84
CA GLU A 683 21.27 -2.58 -2.82
C GLU A 683 21.47 -1.98 -4.22
N VAL A 684 21.21 -0.67 -4.37
CA VAL A 684 21.39 0.07 -5.62
C VAL A 684 22.66 0.91 -5.54
N ASN A 685 23.55 0.71 -6.52
CA ASN A 685 24.86 1.37 -6.61
C ASN A 685 24.99 2.20 -7.88
N ILE A 686 24.40 1.71 -8.98
CA ILE A 686 24.38 2.33 -10.31
C ILE A 686 23.56 3.64 -10.34
N ALA A 687 24.03 4.59 -11.15
CA ALA A 687 23.31 5.81 -11.51
C ALA A 687 22.81 5.78 -12.97
N GLY A 688 21.73 6.49 -13.26
CA GLY A 688 21.27 6.74 -14.63
C GLY A 688 22.24 7.62 -15.42
N SER A 689 22.37 7.37 -16.73
CA SER A 689 22.95 8.36 -17.67
C SER A 689 22.01 9.55 -17.87
N SER A 690 20.71 9.27 -17.81
CA SER A 690 19.58 10.20 -17.88
C SER A 690 18.61 9.88 -16.73
N HIS A 691 17.69 10.79 -16.41
CA HIS A 691 16.69 10.57 -15.38
C HIS A 691 15.84 9.32 -15.71
N GLY A 692 15.65 8.43 -14.72
CA GLY A 692 14.93 7.17 -14.90
C GLY A 692 15.60 6.12 -15.82
N ASP A 693 16.88 6.26 -16.21
CA ASP A 693 17.61 5.15 -16.83
C ASP A 693 17.84 3.99 -15.85
N VAL A 694 17.98 4.29 -14.56
CA VAL A 694 17.88 3.35 -13.44
C VAL A 694 16.53 3.54 -12.76
N GLY A 695 15.77 2.47 -12.54
CA GLY A 695 14.46 2.57 -11.89
C GLY A 695 13.70 1.28 -11.67
N PHE A 696 12.66 1.37 -10.83
CA PHE A 696 11.85 0.26 -10.32
C PHE A 696 10.37 0.63 -10.42
N TRP A 697 9.54 -0.20 -11.06
CA TRP A 697 8.10 0.02 -11.24
C TRP A 697 7.28 -1.19 -10.81
N ASN A 698 6.25 -1.03 -9.97
CA ASN A 698 5.42 -2.15 -9.45
C ASN A 698 6.30 -3.31 -8.96
N THR A 699 7.29 -2.98 -8.13
CA THR A 699 8.33 -3.90 -7.66
C THR A 699 8.40 -3.81 -6.15
N HIS A 700 8.19 -4.93 -5.47
CA HIS A 700 7.87 -4.96 -4.04
C HIS A 700 8.84 -5.85 -3.27
N ILE A 701 8.97 -5.60 -1.97
CA ILE A 701 9.76 -6.39 -1.05
C ILE A 701 8.84 -6.85 0.07
N ARG A 702 8.67 -8.17 0.22
CA ARG A 702 7.86 -8.79 1.28
C ARG A 702 8.76 -9.61 2.19
N ILE A 703 8.67 -9.43 3.51
CA ILE A 703 9.39 -10.25 4.49
C ILE A 703 8.38 -11.06 5.31
N GLY A 704 8.34 -12.38 5.10
CA GLY A 704 7.36 -13.28 5.72
C GLY A 704 5.95 -13.17 5.16
N GLY A 705 4.95 -13.52 5.99
CA GLY A 705 3.51 -13.40 5.68
C GLY A 705 3.02 -14.23 4.50
N ALA A 706 3.82 -15.15 3.98
CA ALA A 706 3.48 -15.95 2.80
C ALA A 706 4.24 -17.26 2.74
N VAL A 707 3.58 -18.22 2.08
CA VAL A 707 4.06 -19.58 1.83
C VAL A 707 5.43 -19.62 1.16
N GLY A 708 6.19 -20.67 1.47
CA GLY A 708 7.55 -20.84 0.95
C GLY A 708 8.61 -20.08 1.75
N SER A 709 8.25 -19.56 2.94
CA SER A 709 9.21 -18.99 3.89
C SER A 709 9.14 -19.66 5.26
N LYS A 710 10.32 -19.90 5.85
CA LYS A 710 10.46 -20.20 7.28
C LYS A 710 9.95 -19.05 8.16
N VAL A 711 10.00 -17.84 7.62
CA VAL A 711 9.55 -16.62 8.30
C VAL A 711 8.04 -16.70 8.59
N GLU A 712 7.23 -17.03 7.58
CA GLU A 712 5.79 -17.28 7.73
C GLU A 712 5.49 -18.36 8.78
N THR A 713 6.15 -19.52 8.69
CA THR A 713 5.85 -20.68 9.56
C THR A 713 6.45 -20.62 10.97
N GLN A 714 7.48 -19.80 11.25
CA GLN A 714 8.23 -19.87 12.51
C GLN A 714 8.29 -18.56 13.31
N CYS A 715 7.77 -17.45 12.79
CA CYS A 715 7.87 -16.13 13.45
C CYS A 715 6.72 -15.79 14.41
N ALA A 716 5.97 -16.79 14.90
CA ALA A 716 4.98 -16.63 15.96
C ALA A 716 5.58 -16.42 17.37
N GLY A 717 6.91 -16.36 17.48
CA GLY A 717 7.65 -16.21 18.74
C GLY A 717 7.92 -14.74 19.12
N SER A 718 9.10 -14.48 19.67
CA SER A 718 9.58 -13.12 19.96
C SER A 718 10.27 -12.49 18.73
N PRO A 719 10.33 -11.15 18.60
CA PRO A 719 11.02 -10.50 17.48
C PRO A 719 12.51 -10.84 17.42
N ASP A 720 13.15 -11.15 18.56
CA ASP A 720 14.55 -11.60 18.63
C ASP A 720 14.77 -12.95 17.93
N GLN A 721 13.79 -13.85 18.00
CA GLN A 721 13.83 -15.14 17.30
C GLN A 721 13.60 -15.00 15.79
N CYS A 722 13.01 -13.88 15.34
CA CYS A 722 12.68 -13.60 13.94
C CYS A 722 13.33 -12.31 13.41
N LYS A 723 14.66 -12.23 13.49
CA LYS A 723 15.44 -11.21 12.77
C LYS A 723 15.54 -11.61 11.29
N ALA A 724 14.46 -11.38 10.54
CA ALA A 724 14.26 -11.98 9.23
C ALA A 724 15.17 -11.39 8.14
N ALA A 725 15.41 -10.08 8.17
CA ALA A 725 16.34 -9.37 7.28
C ALA A 725 16.98 -8.16 7.97
N TRP A 726 18.22 -7.82 7.61
CA TRP A 726 18.92 -6.62 8.09
C TRP A 726 18.21 -5.33 7.65
N GLY A 727 17.68 -5.34 6.42
CA GLY A 727 16.88 -4.25 5.86
C GLY A 727 16.49 -4.49 4.41
N VAL A 728 15.42 -3.85 3.94
CA VAL A 728 14.83 -4.15 2.63
C VAL A 728 15.51 -3.41 1.46
N LEU A 729 15.70 -2.09 1.53
CA LEU A 729 16.28 -1.33 0.41
C LEU A 729 17.36 -0.35 0.88
N HIS A 730 18.49 -0.36 0.17
CA HIS A 730 19.59 0.59 0.32
C HIS A 730 19.90 1.31 -1.00
N LEU A 731 19.75 2.62 -1.01
CA LEU A 731 20.17 3.51 -2.10
C LEU A 731 21.49 4.18 -1.70
N THR A 732 22.61 3.64 -2.18
CA THR A 732 23.96 4.08 -1.80
C THR A 732 24.29 5.49 -2.32
N THR A 733 25.32 6.11 -1.75
CA THR A 733 25.82 7.45 -2.11
C THR A 733 26.04 7.73 -3.61
N THR A 734 26.37 6.70 -4.41
CA THR A 734 26.60 6.84 -5.87
C THR A 734 25.36 6.59 -6.73
N SER A 735 24.24 6.17 -6.15
CA SER A 735 23.04 5.84 -6.91
C SER A 735 22.22 7.07 -7.33
N SER A 736 21.44 6.89 -8.39
CA SER A 736 20.46 7.86 -8.90
C SER A 736 19.35 7.04 -9.55
N VAL A 737 18.12 7.13 -9.03
CA VAL A 737 17.07 6.13 -9.28
C VAL A 737 15.66 6.72 -9.25
N TYR A 738 14.81 6.23 -10.16
CA TYR A 738 13.36 6.49 -10.15
C TYR A 738 12.60 5.26 -9.63
N ILE A 739 11.89 5.38 -8.50
CA ILE A 739 11.10 4.30 -7.91
C ILE A 739 9.63 4.70 -7.96
N GLU A 740 8.77 3.82 -8.50
CA GLU A 740 7.33 4.04 -8.60
C GLU A 740 6.55 2.78 -8.21
N ASN A 741 5.53 2.93 -7.36
CA ASN A 741 4.74 1.82 -6.82
C ASN A 741 5.62 0.72 -6.18
N MET A 742 6.38 1.09 -5.15
CA MET A 742 7.18 0.15 -4.36
C MET A 742 6.60 0.00 -2.96
N TRP A 743 6.43 -1.25 -2.54
CA TRP A 743 5.98 -1.59 -1.19
C TRP A 743 7.04 -2.45 -0.53
N GLY A 744 7.67 -1.95 0.53
CA GLY A 744 8.63 -2.67 1.36
C GLY A 744 7.97 -3.07 2.69
N TRP A 745 7.27 -4.20 2.69
CA TRP A 745 6.42 -4.67 3.79
C TRP A 745 7.11 -5.79 4.59
N THR A 746 7.23 -5.60 5.90
CA THR A 746 7.50 -6.68 6.84
C THR A 746 6.17 -7.19 7.37
N ALA A 747 5.85 -8.47 7.18
CA ALA A 747 4.49 -8.93 7.38
C ALA A 747 4.00 -8.81 8.83
N ASP A 748 2.87 -8.13 9.00
CA ASP A 748 2.10 -8.06 10.25
C ASP A 748 1.07 -9.21 10.36
N HIS A 749 0.66 -9.78 9.23
CA HIS A 749 -0.28 -10.91 9.13
C HIS A 749 0.10 -11.91 8.03
N ASP A 750 -0.51 -13.09 8.08
CA ASP A 750 -0.30 -14.19 7.14
C ASP A 750 -1.33 -14.15 6.00
N LEU A 751 -0.85 -14.07 4.76
CA LEU A 751 -1.65 -13.98 3.53
C LEU A 751 -2.14 -15.35 3.03
N ASP A 752 -1.50 -16.45 3.41
CA ASP A 752 -1.76 -17.80 2.90
C ASP A 752 -2.32 -18.77 3.98
N GLY A 753 -2.54 -18.27 5.19
CA GLY A 753 -3.01 -19.06 6.32
C GLY A 753 -3.42 -18.24 7.55
N ASN A 754 -2.92 -18.64 8.73
CA ASN A 754 -3.22 -18.01 10.01
C ASN A 754 -2.05 -18.05 11.01
N ASN A 755 -0.82 -18.13 10.51
CA ASN A 755 0.39 -18.06 11.32
C ASN A 755 0.57 -16.64 11.91
N SER A 756 0.89 -16.53 13.20
CA SER A 756 1.18 -15.23 13.82
C SER A 756 2.53 -14.70 13.33
N GLN A 757 2.58 -13.43 12.89
CA GLN A 757 3.78 -12.80 12.33
C GLN A 757 4.38 -11.77 13.34
N THR A 758 5.28 -12.22 14.21
CA THR A 758 6.09 -11.34 15.08
C THR A 758 7.47 -11.12 14.43
N ILE A 759 7.49 -10.54 13.24
CA ILE A 759 8.71 -10.41 12.43
C ILE A 759 9.49 -9.15 12.79
N SER A 760 10.81 -9.25 12.90
CA SER A 760 11.72 -8.12 13.00
C SER A 760 12.61 -8.04 11.76
N THR A 761 12.24 -7.18 10.82
CA THR A 761 13.19 -6.63 9.84
C THR A 761 13.83 -5.40 10.44
N GLY A 762 15.14 -5.23 10.31
CA GLY A 762 15.85 -4.11 10.94
C GLY A 762 15.40 -2.74 10.41
N ARG A 763 15.43 -2.56 9.08
CA ARG A 763 15.43 -1.26 8.40
C ARG A 763 14.57 -1.27 7.15
N GLY A 764 13.79 -0.21 6.93
CA GLY A 764 13.03 0.01 5.71
C GLY A 764 13.92 0.47 4.55
N LEU A 765 13.71 1.70 4.11
CA LEU A 765 14.50 2.38 3.08
C LEU A 765 15.61 3.23 3.70
N LEU A 766 16.87 2.88 3.43
CA LEU A 766 18.04 3.73 3.68
C LEU A 766 18.43 4.46 2.39
N VAL A 767 18.45 5.79 2.42
CA VAL A 767 18.90 6.67 1.34
C VAL A 767 20.15 7.41 1.77
N GLU A 768 21.27 7.12 1.11
CA GLU A 768 22.50 7.90 1.15
C GLU A 768 22.76 8.65 -0.18
N ALA A 769 21.92 8.41 -1.19
CA ALA A 769 22.07 8.93 -2.55
C ALA A 769 22.19 10.46 -2.58
N THR A 770 23.15 10.96 -3.36
CA THR A 770 23.46 12.41 -3.48
C THR A 770 23.14 13.01 -4.85
N ALA A 771 22.84 12.16 -5.83
CA ALA A 771 22.29 12.51 -7.13
C ALA A 771 20.76 12.34 -7.14
N GLY A 772 20.10 12.81 -8.21
CA GLY A 772 18.64 12.79 -8.32
C GLY A 772 18.02 11.43 -8.00
N THR A 773 17.10 11.44 -7.03
CA THR A 773 16.33 10.28 -6.57
C THR A 773 14.85 10.66 -6.50
N TRP A 774 13.98 9.82 -7.05
CA TRP A 774 12.52 10.04 -7.08
C TRP A 774 11.80 8.84 -6.48
N LEU A 775 10.93 9.08 -5.51
CA LEU A 775 10.18 8.07 -4.76
C LEU A 775 8.67 8.34 -4.91
N VAL A 776 8.02 7.67 -5.86
CA VAL A 776 6.67 8.02 -6.32
C VAL A 776 5.66 6.95 -5.90
N GLY A 777 4.89 7.24 -4.85
CA GLY A 777 3.96 6.29 -4.24
C GLY A 777 4.70 5.10 -3.65
N THR A 778 5.50 5.35 -2.62
CA THR A 778 6.24 4.30 -1.90
C THR A 778 5.65 4.07 -0.52
N GLY A 779 5.57 2.80 -0.11
CA GLY A 779 5.20 2.38 1.24
C GLY A 779 6.33 1.55 1.86
N PHE A 780 6.76 1.86 3.08
CA PHE A 780 7.72 1.04 3.83
C PHE A 780 7.20 0.83 5.25
N GLU A 781 6.96 -0.43 5.63
CA GLU A 781 6.13 -0.75 6.79
C GLU A 781 6.72 -1.85 7.68
N HIS A 782 6.46 -1.67 8.97
CA HIS A 782 6.72 -2.62 10.06
C HIS A 782 8.21 -3.00 10.21
N HIS A 783 9.13 -2.09 9.85
CA HIS A 783 10.56 -2.20 10.10
C HIS A 783 10.92 -1.68 11.50
N THR A 784 11.94 -2.28 12.12
CA THR A 784 12.15 -2.20 13.58
C THR A 784 12.80 -0.90 14.05
N LEU A 785 13.70 -0.32 13.26
CA LEU A 785 14.46 0.88 13.64
C LEU A 785 13.87 2.14 12.97
N TYR A 786 13.57 2.04 11.67
CA TYR A 786 12.94 3.11 10.89
C TYR A 786 12.24 2.56 9.63
N GLN A 787 11.23 3.30 9.14
CA GLN A 787 10.63 3.05 7.84
C GLN A 787 11.42 3.74 6.71
N TYR A 788 11.77 5.02 6.87
CA TYR A 788 12.64 5.80 5.97
C TYR A 788 13.80 6.43 6.76
N ASN A 789 14.99 6.43 6.18
CA ASN A 789 16.17 7.10 6.74
C ASN A 789 16.99 7.76 5.64
N PHE A 790 17.10 9.08 5.71
CA PHE A 790 17.89 9.92 4.80
C PHE A 790 19.18 10.32 5.54
N GLU A 791 20.30 9.71 5.16
CA GLU A 791 21.60 9.84 5.85
C GLU A 791 22.63 10.43 4.88
N GLY A 792 22.88 11.74 5.00
CA GLY A 792 23.71 12.49 4.05
C GLY A 792 23.09 12.67 2.65
N ALA A 793 21.83 12.28 2.47
CA ALA A 793 21.13 12.27 1.19
C ALA A 793 20.97 13.68 0.60
N ARG A 794 20.99 13.78 -0.74
CA ARG A 794 20.79 15.05 -1.46
C ARG A 794 19.99 14.85 -2.73
N ASN A 795 19.18 15.85 -3.09
CA ASN A 795 18.35 15.85 -4.30
C ASN A 795 17.35 14.68 -4.33
N VAL A 796 16.44 14.63 -3.35
CA VAL A 796 15.39 13.61 -3.29
C VAL A 796 14.01 14.25 -3.43
N PHE A 797 13.21 13.76 -4.36
CA PHE A 797 11.78 14.05 -4.47
C PHE A 797 10.98 12.83 -4.00
N SER A 798 9.94 13.06 -3.19
CA SER A 798 9.02 11.99 -2.76
C SER A 798 7.57 12.44 -2.82
N ALA A 799 6.70 11.59 -3.37
CA ALA A 799 5.28 11.88 -3.59
C ALA A 799 4.47 10.59 -3.89
N LEU A 800 3.78 9.94 -2.95
CA LEU A 800 3.77 10.13 -1.49
C LEU A 800 4.68 9.12 -0.77
N GLN A 801 4.89 9.32 0.53
CA GLN A 801 5.54 8.37 1.44
C GLN A 801 4.53 7.83 2.44
N GLN A 802 4.38 6.52 2.50
CA GLN A 802 3.53 5.84 3.45
C GLN A 802 4.34 4.91 4.37
N SER A 803 3.97 4.88 5.65
CA SER A 803 4.75 4.28 6.73
C SER A 803 3.88 3.75 7.88
N GLU A 804 4.14 2.53 8.34
CA GLU A 804 3.54 1.94 9.55
C GLU A 804 4.57 1.39 10.54
N THR A 805 4.32 1.53 11.83
CA THR A 805 5.13 0.94 12.92
C THR A 805 4.83 -0.56 13.05
N PRO A 806 5.81 -1.44 13.35
CA PRO A 806 5.52 -2.86 13.58
C PRO A 806 4.61 -3.04 14.80
N TYR A 807 3.45 -3.70 14.61
CA TYR A 807 2.38 -3.78 15.62
C TYR A 807 2.80 -4.38 16.96
N TRP A 808 3.84 -5.21 16.98
CA TRP A 808 4.37 -5.80 18.20
C TRP A 808 5.15 -4.80 19.07
N GLN A 809 5.55 -3.63 18.57
CA GLN A 809 6.33 -2.65 19.32
C GLN A 809 5.53 -1.92 20.41
N GLY A 810 6.26 -1.23 21.29
CA GLY A 810 5.71 -0.34 22.29
C GLY A 810 5.48 -0.98 23.67
N PRO A 811 4.65 -0.35 24.52
CA PRO A 811 4.32 -0.86 25.86
C PRO A 811 3.91 -2.33 25.88
N GLY A 812 4.70 -3.15 26.57
CA GLY A 812 4.47 -4.60 26.75
C GLY A 812 5.39 -5.52 25.96
N ASN A 813 6.22 -5.00 25.05
CA ASN A 813 7.15 -5.80 24.24
C ASN A 813 8.58 -5.21 24.23
N THR A 814 9.38 -5.66 23.26
CA THR A 814 10.78 -5.31 23.01
C THR A 814 10.90 -3.85 22.55
N LEU A 815 11.86 -3.12 23.11
CA LEU A 815 12.02 -1.68 22.92
C LEU A 815 13.22 -1.36 22.01
N ALA A 816 13.04 -0.48 21.03
CA ALA A 816 14.09 -0.10 20.07
C ALA A 816 15.36 0.47 20.77
N PRO A 817 16.58 0.17 20.29
CA PRO A 817 16.90 -0.55 19.05
C PRO A 817 16.83 -2.09 19.14
N ALA A 818 16.34 -2.67 20.24
CA ALA A 818 16.23 -4.13 20.34
C ALA A 818 15.18 -4.69 19.35
N PRO A 819 15.41 -5.88 18.77
CA PRO A 819 16.48 -6.83 19.09
C PRO A 819 17.76 -6.65 18.22
N TRP A 820 17.96 -5.49 17.60
CA TRP A 820 19.11 -5.19 16.74
C TRP A 820 20.29 -4.52 17.46
N GLN A 821 20.24 -4.36 18.79
CA GLN A 821 21.21 -3.58 19.56
C GLN A 821 22.68 -3.97 19.33
N ASP A 822 22.96 -5.26 19.08
CA ASP A 822 24.32 -5.78 18.87
C ASP A 822 24.85 -5.55 17.45
N ASN A 823 23.99 -5.12 16.51
CA ASN A 823 24.27 -4.97 15.07
C ASN A 823 23.60 -3.70 14.50
N VAL A 824 23.67 -2.60 15.25
CA VAL A 824 23.32 -1.26 14.75
C VAL A 824 24.39 -0.75 13.79
N ALA A 825 23.96 -0.10 12.72
CA ALA A 825 24.80 0.57 11.74
C ALA A 825 25.02 2.05 12.13
N PRO A 826 26.10 2.71 11.69
CA PRO A 826 26.35 4.13 12.01
C PRO A 826 25.26 5.10 11.55
N SER A 827 24.42 4.69 10.58
CA SER A 827 23.28 5.45 10.06
C SER A 827 21.99 5.30 10.88
N ASP A 828 21.93 4.35 11.81
CA ASP A 828 20.69 4.04 12.54
C ASP A 828 20.34 5.09 13.61
N PRO A 829 19.06 5.23 14.00
CA PRO A 829 18.69 5.94 15.22
C PRO A 829 19.29 5.27 16.47
N ASP A 830 19.99 6.07 17.29
CA ASP A 830 20.57 5.62 18.56
C ASP A 830 19.55 5.58 19.73
N PHE A 831 18.37 6.18 19.52
CA PHE A 831 17.31 6.37 20.51
C PHE A 831 17.80 7.13 21.76
N SER A 832 18.73 8.08 21.59
CA SER A 832 19.25 8.97 22.64
C SER A 832 18.21 9.99 23.13
N GLN A 833 17.21 10.32 22.31
CA GLN A 833 16.03 11.11 22.69
C GLN A 833 15.06 10.39 23.66
N CYS A 834 15.34 9.12 23.98
CA CYS A 834 14.48 8.26 24.79
C CYS A 834 15.16 7.80 26.08
N ALA A 835 14.44 7.82 27.20
CA ALA A 835 14.87 7.10 28.40
C ALA A 835 14.81 5.58 28.16
N ALA A 836 15.65 4.80 28.85
CA ALA A 836 15.83 3.36 28.59
C ALA A 836 14.53 2.53 28.71
N ASN A 837 13.58 3.00 29.52
CA ASN A 837 12.27 2.40 29.78
C ASN A 837 11.09 3.18 29.18
N ASP A 838 11.34 4.22 28.36
CA ASP A 838 10.28 4.98 27.67
C ASP A 838 9.75 4.18 26.47
N ALA A 839 8.80 3.30 26.73
CA ALA A 839 8.28 2.34 25.77
C ALA A 839 7.50 2.97 24.61
N LEU A 840 6.97 4.19 24.76
CA LEU A 840 6.33 4.94 23.66
C LEU A 840 7.37 5.66 22.78
N CYS A 841 8.55 5.95 23.33
CA CYS A 841 9.65 6.59 22.61
C CYS A 841 10.52 5.58 21.85
N ARG A 842 10.76 4.41 22.44
CA ARG A 842 11.59 3.33 21.87
C ARG A 842 10.80 2.46 20.89
N MET A 843 10.26 3.12 19.86
CA MET A 843 9.52 2.55 18.73
C MET A 843 10.11 3.11 17.43
N ALA A 844 9.94 2.41 16.31
CA ALA A 844 10.55 2.76 15.04
C ALA A 844 10.14 4.17 14.58
N LEU A 845 11.11 4.98 14.12
CA LEU A 845 10.79 6.25 13.48
C LEU A 845 10.13 5.99 12.12
N PHE A 846 9.21 6.86 11.69
CA PHE A 846 8.73 6.81 10.32
C PHE A 846 9.79 7.40 9.38
N GLU A 847 10.32 8.56 9.76
CA GLU A 847 11.37 9.25 9.02
C GLU A 847 12.48 9.70 9.96
N ARG A 848 13.73 9.40 9.60
CA ARG A 848 14.93 10.03 10.16
C ARG A 848 15.64 10.78 9.05
N ILE A 849 15.93 12.07 9.26
CA ILE A 849 16.60 12.94 8.30
C ILE A 849 17.86 13.49 8.96
N HIS A 850 19.04 13.06 8.52
CA HIS A 850 20.32 13.43 9.10
C HIS A 850 21.32 13.92 8.04
N SER A 851 21.99 15.06 8.32
CA SER A 851 23.06 15.63 7.49
C SER A 851 22.70 15.81 6.00
N SER A 852 21.41 15.90 5.68
CA SER A 852 20.85 15.85 4.33
C SER A 852 20.49 17.23 3.78
N SER A 853 20.33 17.37 2.47
CA SER A 853 19.89 18.61 1.82
C SER A 853 18.95 18.37 0.66
N ASP A 854 18.20 19.39 0.25
CA ASP A 854 17.43 19.38 -1.00
C ASP A 854 16.47 18.18 -1.06
N LEU A 855 15.79 17.91 0.06
CA LEU A 855 14.73 16.90 0.16
C LEU A 855 13.37 17.58 0.01
N PHE A 856 12.55 17.08 -0.92
CA PHE A 856 11.24 17.59 -1.27
C PHE A 856 10.21 16.48 -1.06
N LEU A 857 9.66 16.41 0.14
CA LEU A 857 8.88 15.29 0.66
C LEU A 857 7.41 15.71 0.79
N TYR A 858 6.58 15.25 -0.15
CA TYR A 858 5.17 15.59 -0.24
C TYR A 858 4.30 14.37 0.08
N GLY A 859 3.25 14.56 0.90
CA GLY A 859 2.37 13.48 1.33
C GLY A 859 3.09 12.51 2.28
N GLY A 860 3.32 12.93 3.52
CA GLY A 860 3.82 12.04 4.57
C GLY A 860 2.64 11.32 5.23
N CYS A 861 2.64 9.99 5.26
CA CYS A 861 1.55 9.17 5.78
C CYS A 861 2.07 8.21 6.86
N ASN A 862 2.13 8.69 8.10
CA ASN A 862 2.91 8.08 9.18
C ASN A 862 2.02 7.59 10.33
N TRP A 863 1.67 6.29 10.35
CA TRP A 863 0.61 5.78 11.24
C TRP A 863 1.09 4.77 12.27
N VAL A 864 0.53 4.86 13.47
CA VAL A 864 0.58 3.77 14.44
C VAL A 864 -0.82 3.46 14.98
N PHE A 865 -1.19 2.19 14.89
CA PHE A 865 -2.49 1.69 15.35
C PHE A 865 -2.39 0.92 16.68
N PHE A 866 -1.25 0.28 16.97
CA PHE A 866 -1.14 -0.71 18.03
C PHE A 866 0.09 -0.55 18.94
N ASN A 867 -0.03 -1.12 20.14
CA ASN A 867 1.07 -1.42 21.05
C ASN A 867 0.99 -2.90 21.44
N ASN A 868 2.03 -3.68 21.12
CA ASN A 868 2.07 -5.12 21.41
C ASN A 868 0.83 -5.88 20.86
N GLY A 869 0.38 -5.53 19.66
CA GLY A 869 -0.85 -6.03 19.02
C GLY A 869 -2.18 -5.56 19.63
N GLY A 870 -2.14 -4.96 20.82
CA GLY A 870 -3.32 -4.33 21.45
C GLY A 870 -3.51 -2.88 21.01
N ASN A 871 -4.67 -2.32 21.33
CA ASN A 871 -4.95 -0.89 21.18
C ASN A 871 -3.89 -0.01 21.90
N CYS A 872 -3.79 1.27 21.55
CA CYS A 872 -2.89 2.21 22.23
C CYS A 872 -3.08 2.20 23.75
N ASN A 873 -2.10 1.68 24.49
CA ASN A 873 -2.19 1.42 25.93
C ASN A 873 -1.83 2.66 26.77
N SER A 874 -2.11 3.86 26.26
CA SER A 874 -1.78 5.14 26.87
C SER A 874 -3.04 5.91 27.29
N ASN A 875 -2.93 6.70 28.35
CA ASN A 875 -4.05 7.46 28.92
C ASN A 875 -4.58 8.59 28.02
N ASN A 876 -3.92 8.87 26.89
CA ASN A 876 -4.32 9.89 25.90
C ASN A 876 -4.57 9.30 24.49
N GLY A 877 -4.60 7.96 24.33
CA GLY A 877 -4.89 7.31 23.05
C GLY A 877 -3.80 7.42 21.98
N LYS A 878 -2.60 7.91 22.31
CA LYS A 878 -1.44 7.92 21.41
C LYS A 878 -0.62 6.64 21.57
N CYS A 879 -0.36 5.91 20.49
CA CYS A 879 0.45 4.69 20.51
C CYS A 879 1.97 4.95 20.47
N GLN A 880 2.44 6.10 19.97
CA GLN A 880 3.87 6.38 19.79
C GLN A 880 4.23 7.81 20.15
N LYS A 881 5.46 8.04 20.64
CA LYS A 881 5.89 9.37 21.11
C LYS A 881 6.42 10.26 19.99
N ASN A 882 7.18 9.73 19.03
CA ASN A 882 7.86 10.53 18.00
C ASN A 882 7.64 9.92 16.62
N ALA A 883 7.36 10.73 15.61
CA ALA A 883 7.16 10.28 14.23
C ALA A 883 8.38 10.56 13.32
N VAL A 884 8.69 11.84 13.09
CA VAL A 884 9.82 12.31 12.28
C VAL A 884 10.93 12.88 13.18
N GLN A 885 12.20 12.65 12.84
CA GLN A 885 13.35 13.28 13.50
C GLN A 885 14.29 13.92 12.47
N VAL A 886 14.51 15.23 12.59
CA VAL A 886 15.38 16.04 11.70
C VAL A 886 16.63 16.49 12.46
N LEU A 887 17.80 16.26 11.86
CA LEU A 887 19.13 16.39 12.46
C LEU A 887 20.10 17.06 11.47
N ASN A 888 20.69 18.21 11.82
CA ASN A 888 21.81 18.82 11.10
C ASN A 888 21.63 18.97 9.56
N SER A 889 20.40 19.23 9.08
CA SER A 889 20.02 19.13 7.66
C SER A 889 19.56 20.48 7.11
N HIS A 890 19.76 20.75 5.81
CA HIS A 890 19.56 22.09 5.25
C HIS A 890 19.50 22.10 3.69
N PRO A 891 18.50 22.73 3.03
CA PRO A 891 17.13 22.90 3.47
C PRO A 891 16.33 21.60 3.29
N ILE A 892 15.22 21.47 4.02
CA ILE A 892 14.28 20.34 3.97
C ILE A 892 12.85 20.87 3.82
N TYR A 893 12.10 20.28 2.90
CA TYR A 893 10.71 20.63 2.59
C TYR A 893 9.80 19.44 2.87
N LEU A 894 8.94 19.56 3.87
CA LEU A 894 7.91 18.58 4.25
C LEU A 894 6.53 19.19 4.03
N TYR A 895 5.74 18.64 3.11
CA TYR A 895 4.42 19.17 2.72
C TYR A 895 3.33 18.09 2.85
N GLY A 896 2.20 18.41 3.47
CA GLY A 896 1.13 17.44 3.72
C GLY A 896 1.59 16.26 4.59
N THR A 897 2.24 16.54 5.72
CA THR A 897 2.70 15.50 6.66
C THR A 897 1.60 15.14 7.65
N ASN A 898 1.06 13.94 7.50
CA ASN A 898 -0.03 13.39 8.31
C ASN A 898 0.51 12.33 9.28
N THR A 899 0.09 12.40 10.54
CA THR A 899 0.39 11.38 11.56
C THR A 899 -0.87 10.79 12.16
N LYS A 900 -0.79 9.55 12.66
CA LYS A 900 -1.90 8.92 13.39
C LYS A 900 -1.46 8.32 14.73
N SER A 901 -2.10 8.78 15.80
CA SER A 901 -1.91 8.30 17.19
C SER A 901 -0.50 8.55 17.73
N THR A 902 0.12 9.67 17.36
CA THR A 902 1.46 10.10 17.78
C THR A 902 1.39 11.25 18.79
N ILE A 903 2.45 11.49 19.57
CA ILE A 903 2.55 12.68 20.44
C ILE A 903 3.25 13.82 19.68
N ASN A 904 4.49 13.57 19.25
CA ASN A 904 5.32 14.51 18.49
C ASN A 904 5.35 14.08 17.02
N MET A 905 4.91 14.97 16.12
CA MET A 905 4.99 14.78 14.68
C MET A 905 6.42 14.99 14.19
N VAL A 906 7.10 16.04 14.65
CA VAL A 906 8.47 16.38 14.25
C VAL A 906 9.32 16.71 15.47
N LEU A 907 10.51 16.10 15.53
CA LEU A 907 11.61 16.50 16.41
C LEU A 907 12.69 17.25 15.61
N GLU A 908 13.20 18.34 16.18
CA GLU A 908 14.47 18.95 15.78
C GLU A 908 15.54 18.55 16.80
N GLY A 909 16.59 17.86 16.36
CA GLY A 909 17.51 17.22 17.31
C GLY A 909 16.76 16.20 18.16
N ASN A 910 16.66 16.49 19.46
CA ASN A 910 15.89 15.72 20.44
C ASN A 910 14.74 16.55 21.06
N VAL A 911 14.37 17.69 20.46
CA VAL A 911 13.34 18.62 20.93
C VAL A 911 12.08 18.48 20.07
N ALA A 912 10.91 18.35 20.68
CA ALA A 912 9.64 18.33 19.95
C ALA A 912 9.26 19.74 19.48
N VAL A 913 8.97 19.88 18.19
CA VAL A 913 8.61 21.16 17.55
C VAL A 913 7.17 21.14 17.03
N ALA A 914 6.75 20.03 16.42
CA ALA A 914 5.37 19.82 16.02
C ALA A 914 4.74 18.66 16.80
N THR A 915 3.53 18.87 17.32
CA THR A 915 2.77 17.86 18.08
C THR A 915 1.41 17.59 17.45
N GLU A 916 0.91 16.37 17.61
CA GLU A 916 -0.35 15.93 17.00
C GLU A 916 -1.56 16.73 17.52
N ASP A 917 -1.52 17.13 18.80
CA ASP A 917 -2.60 17.87 19.45
C ASP A 917 -2.61 19.37 19.10
N GLN A 918 -1.44 19.92 18.68
CA GLN A 918 -1.32 21.29 18.17
C GLN A 918 -1.78 21.42 16.71
N ASN A 919 -1.54 20.37 15.92
CA ASN A 919 -1.84 20.30 14.48
C ASN A 919 -3.01 19.31 14.24
N ALA A 920 -4.02 19.33 15.10
CA ALA A 920 -5.10 18.34 15.09
C ALA A 920 -6.01 18.50 13.85
N GLY A 921 -6.04 17.48 12.99
CA GLY A 921 -6.88 17.37 11.80
C GLY A 921 -8.02 16.37 11.93
N GLY A 922 -8.53 15.88 10.79
CA GLY A 922 -9.75 15.07 10.74
C GLY A 922 -9.58 13.57 11.03
N TRP A 923 -8.38 13.12 11.40
CA TRP A 923 -8.09 11.71 11.75
C TRP A 923 -6.91 11.56 12.72
N GLY A 924 -5.91 12.42 12.58
CA GLY A 924 -4.76 12.54 13.47
C GLY A 924 -4.13 13.94 13.34
N GLY A 925 -2.81 14.02 13.23
CA GLY A 925 -2.08 15.28 13.04
C GLY A 925 -1.89 15.60 11.56
N VAL A 926 -1.90 16.88 11.19
CA VAL A 926 -1.74 17.34 9.81
C VAL A 926 -0.87 18.61 9.79
N ILE A 927 0.32 18.55 9.20
CA ILE A 927 1.14 19.74 8.93
C ILE A 927 1.07 20.04 7.44
N ALA A 928 0.62 21.24 7.07
CA ALA A 928 0.50 21.63 5.67
C ALA A 928 1.89 21.93 5.08
N ALA A 929 2.75 22.62 5.82
CA ALA A 929 4.16 22.81 5.48
C ALA A 929 5.05 22.85 6.73
N TYR A 930 6.13 22.08 6.72
CA TYR A 930 7.25 22.19 7.64
C TYR A 930 8.51 22.49 6.82
N LEU A 931 9.04 23.70 7.01
CA LEU A 931 10.16 24.24 6.23
C LEU A 931 11.36 24.38 7.17
N TYR A 932 12.46 23.68 6.88
CA TYR A 932 13.60 23.60 7.80
C TYR A 932 14.92 23.94 7.10
N ASP A 933 15.73 24.77 7.75
CA ASP A 933 17.06 25.22 7.34
C ASP A 933 17.81 25.59 8.64
N ALA A 934 19.08 25.19 8.78
CA ALA A 934 19.76 25.03 10.08
C ALA A 934 21.05 25.85 10.26
#